data_AF-A0A357G7E6-F1
#
_entry.id   AF-A0A357G7E6-F1
#
_cell.length_a   1.000
_cell.length_b   1.000
_cell.length_c   1.000
_cell.angle_alpha   90.00
_cell.angle_beta   90.00
_cell.angle_gamma   90.00
#
_symmetry.space_group_name_H-M   'P 1'
#
loop_
_entity.id
_entity.type
_entity.pdbx_description
1 polymer ?
#
loop_
_entity_poly.entity_id
_entity_poly.type
_entity_poly.pdbx_seq_one_letter_code
_entity_poly.pdbx_strand_id
1 'polypeptide(L)'
;MRKIKKYKFFQRLSILILIAVFVLAPLRFDLATMGKAKADWTDWVDNGQEFIIEDTVWEKGEHFLDRSVVIENGATLTIKKGAKIIFQESVSGETPYLAVGDGKIIADGTSDEKIVFTSEEGSDLGFLIWFADYSLSDKVSFFRYVEINNGGKKYEEGGIFSNANSGIWNSALAWSDEGMPAIMYSSGKAHIENSTFIDNNFADIEADGYFNQENVNNFLEVVNSNFGNNENGIAVVSNIECDLDSCKDKIRLKNNWYGDENGPSGEISNSETQGASVSGELLMDGWRKNSLIADPVVIVPGITGSNQFLGEWKLDPITHTYDDLVDSLKTNGYIEGQNLFYFPYDWRKNNATTAHYLQSKIESVIVETKTSKVDVIAHSMGGLVARAYIEEIEGCDYENTIDQLITLGTPQKGSPEAYLKWEAGEGFFSMNENLAKHHFKQEAEEEGYDDLQKYIREKVVSVGELLPEYDYLFDISDDKIRNYPNNYPANDFLEELNRIGNVEKLEKINHINIIGKLENTSSTISKIRVVDSAVSGKWENGMPENFYDDSTSRGLEFGEGDETVPLESAKGIIADKNIELNSIHSELPTKAQCEIFRELTGKQECDYDEDIHFVNILLFNVFSPVDLQITAPDGKRIGKDFATGEILN
;
A
#
# COMPACT_ATOMS: atom_id res chain seq x y z
N MET A 1 -14.96 -69.79 -10.85
CA MET A 1 -15.51 -70.00 -9.48
C MET A 1 -14.68 -71.07 -8.80
N ARG A 2 -14.08 -70.95 -7.61
CA ARG A 2 -14.32 -70.17 -6.39
C ARG A 2 -12.94 -70.06 -5.71
N LYS A 3 -12.44 -68.84 -5.45
CA LYS A 3 -12.48 -68.13 -4.16
C LYS A 3 -11.91 -68.92 -2.96
N ILE A 4 -10.87 -68.29 -2.37
CA ILE A 4 -10.55 -68.23 -0.93
C ILE A 4 -9.86 -69.48 -0.34
N LYS A 5 -8.52 -69.43 -0.24
CA LYS A 5 -7.72 -69.88 0.92
C LYS A 5 -6.20 -69.70 0.67
N LYS A 6 -5.71 -68.47 0.52
CA LYS A 6 -4.27 -68.15 0.71
C LYS A 6 -3.99 -66.79 1.38
N TYR A 7 -5.02 -66.11 1.89
CA TYR A 7 -4.88 -65.01 2.84
C TYR A 7 -4.80 -65.57 4.26
N LYS A 8 -3.59 -65.94 4.71
CA LYS A 8 -3.18 -66.09 6.13
C LYS A 8 -1.74 -66.58 6.34
N PHE A 9 -0.97 -66.79 5.28
CA PHE A 9 0.44 -67.21 5.40
C PHE A 9 1.46 -66.08 5.17
N PHE A 10 1.08 -64.98 4.51
CA PHE A 10 1.99 -63.85 4.24
C PHE A 10 1.94 -62.70 5.27
N GLN A 11 1.03 -62.74 6.25
CA GLN A 11 0.85 -61.66 7.24
C GLN A 11 1.52 -61.92 8.59
N ARG A 12 2.34 -62.98 8.71
CA ARG A 12 3.14 -63.29 9.93
C ARG A 12 4.65 -63.34 9.69
N LEU A 13 5.11 -63.05 8.48
CA LEU A 13 6.54 -62.93 8.16
C LEU A 13 7.03 -61.46 8.16
N SER A 14 6.10 -60.49 8.25
CA SER A 14 6.39 -59.05 8.16
C SER A 14 6.50 -58.33 9.52
N ILE A 15 6.40 -59.04 10.65
CA ILE A 15 6.38 -58.42 12.00
C ILE A 15 7.49 -58.98 12.93
N LEU A 16 8.24 -60.00 12.52
CA LEU A 16 9.28 -60.62 13.35
C LEU A 16 10.73 -60.35 12.92
N ILE A 17 10.94 -59.51 11.90
CA ILE A 17 12.27 -58.96 11.56
C ILE A 17 12.39 -57.47 11.97
N LEU A 18 11.30 -56.86 12.44
CA LEU A 18 11.25 -55.44 12.81
C LEU A 18 11.58 -55.15 14.29
N ILE A 19 11.99 -56.14 15.10
CA ILE A 19 12.24 -55.97 16.55
C ILE A 19 13.61 -56.51 17.02
N ALA A 20 14.43 -57.11 16.15
CA ALA A 20 15.70 -57.74 16.55
C ALA A 20 16.99 -57.05 16.06
N VAL A 21 16.94 -55.77 15.67
CA VAL A 21 18.16 -55.01 15.28
C VAL A 21 18.38 -53.76 16.16
N PHE A 22 17.49 -53.45 17.11
CA PHE A 22 17.60 -52.25 17.94
C PHE A 22 18.39 -52.39 19.26
N VAL A 23 19.06 -53.52 19.50
CA VAL A 23 19.85 -53.71 20.74
C VAL A 23 21.10 -54.51 20.43
N LEU A 24 22.23 -53.83 20.15
CA LEU A 24 23.63 -54.17 20.48
C LEU A 24 24.65 -53.44 19.55
N ALA A 25 25.08 -52.26 19.97
CA ALA A 25 26.38 -51.59 19.67
C ALA A 25 26.79 -51.26 18.20
N PRO A 26 27.55 -50.17 17.99
CA PRO A 26 27.44 -49.32 16.81
C PRO A 26 28.40 -49.73 15.69
N LEU A 27 27.88 -49.95 14.50
CA LEU A 27 28.66 -49.96 13.27
C LEU A 27 28.18 -48.79 12.41
N ARG A 28 29.07 -47.79 12.31
CA ARG A 28 28.98 -46.71 11.33
C ARG A 28 28.90 -47.35 9.95
N PHE A 29 27.71 -47.34 9.36
CA PHE A 29 27.57 -47.34 7.92
C PHE A 29 27.43 -45.88 7.54
N ASP A 30 28.50 -45.32 6.99
CA ASP A 30 28.38 -44.12 6.16
C ASP A 30 27.42 -44.49 5.02
N LEU A 31 26.15 -44.11 5.18
CA LEU A 31 25.28 -43.88 4.05
C LEU A 31 26.04 -42.82 3.25
N ALA A 32 26.57 -43.21 2.10
CA ALA A 32 27.12 -42.27 1.15
C ALA A 32 26.06 -41.19 0.94
N THR A 33 26.27 -40.06 1.60
CA THR A 33 25.82 -38.79 1.09
C THR A 33 26.31 -38.78 -0.34
N MET A 34 25.39 -38.86 -1.30
CA MET A 34 25.58 -38.05 -2.50
C MET A 34 25.55 -36.61 -1.98
N GLY A 35 26.66 -36.18 -1.38
CA GLY A 35 26.91 -34.78 -1.19
C GLY A 35 26.77 -34.20 -2.57
N LYS A 36 25.90 -33.18 -2.72
CA LYS A 36 26.10 -32.18 -3.75
C LYS A 36 27.60 -31.88 -3.71
N ALA A 37 28.34 -32.33 -4.71
CA ALA A 37 29.72 -31.90 -4.84
C ALA A 37 29.63 -30.37 -4.84
N LYS A 38 30.23 -29.73 -3.84
CA LYS A 38 30.44 -28.28 -3.88
C LYS A 38 31.19 -28.06 -5.20
N ALA A 39 30.51 -27.51 -6.20
CA ALA A 39 31.18 -27.10 -7.42
C ALA A 39 32.31 -26.17 -7.00
N ASP A 40 33.51 -26.43 -7.50
CA ASP A 40 34.66 -25.58 -7.22
C ASP A 40 34.55 -24.36 -8.13
N TRP A 41 33.89 -23.31 -7.64
CA TRP A 41 33.55 -22.11 -8.41
C TRP A 41 34.78 -21.27 -8.78
N THR A 42 35.97 -21.56 -8.22
CA THR A 42 37.22 -20.85 -8.53
C THR A 42 37.76 -21.10 -9.93
N ASP A 43 37.44 -22.23 -10.57
CA ASP A 43 37.86 -22.52 -11.95
C ASP A 43 37.04 -21.74 -13.01
N TRP A 44 35.95 -21.05 -12.61
CA TRP A 44 34.96 -20.44 -13.52
C TRP A 44 35.11 -18.93 -13.68
N VAL A 45 35.90 -18.28 -12.81
CA VAL A 45 36.33 -16.88 -12.96
C VAL A 45 37.23 -16.71 -14.20
N ASP A 46 37.86 -17.79 -14.68
CA ASP A 46 38.68 -17.82 -15.90
C ASP A 46 37.87 -17.83 -17.22
N ASN A 47 36.53 -18.00 -17.17
CA ASN A 47 35.65 -18.05 -18.35
C ASN A 47 34.87 -16.75 -18.63
N GLY A 48 35.19 -15.64 -17.96
CA GLY A 48 34.54 -14.34 -18.21
C GLY A 48 33.14 -14.18 -17.58
N GLN A 49 32.81 -14.98 -16.55
CA GLN A 49 31.59 -14.88 -15.76
C GLN A 49 31.92 -14.69 -14.27
N GLU A 50 31.02 -14.03 -13.54
CA GLU A 50 31.07 -13.87 -12.09
C GLU A 50 29.89 -14.59 -11.44
N PHE A 51 30.15 -15.30 -10.34
CA PHE A 51 29.12 -16.05 -9.62
C PHE A 51 28.88 -15.45 -8.23
N ILE A 52 27.63 -15.11 -7.95
CA ILE A 52 27.15 -14.74 -6.61
C ILE A 52 26.61 -16.01 -5.96
N ILE A 53 27.41 -16.59 -5.06
CA ILE A 53 27.10 -17.85 -4.36
C ILE A 53 26.79 -17.66 -2.86
N GLU A 54 26.90 -16.43 -2.38
CA GLU A 54 26.57 -15.96 -1.03
C GLU A 54 25.79 -14.63 -1.14
N ASP A 55 24.99 -14.31 -0.12
CA ASP A 55 24.18 -13.09 -0.12
C ASP A 55 25.05 -11.84 -0.34
N THR A 56 24.68 -11.06 -1.34
CA THR A 56 25.46 -9.91 -1.82
C THR A 56 24.57 -8.67 -1.89
N VAL A 57 25.15 -7.52 -1.56
CA VAL A 57 24.45 -6.23 -1.62
C VAL A 57 25.18 -5.32 -2.60
N TRP A 58 24.43 -4.78 -3.56
CA TRP A 58 24.84 -3.65 -4.38
C TRP A 58 24.23 -2.37 -3.82
N GLU A 59 25.11 -1.52 -3.29
CA GLU A 59 24.72 -0.26 -2.64
C GLU A 59 24.27 0.81 -3.63
N LYS A 60 23.73 1.93 -3.14
CA LYS A 60 23.41 3.09 -3.99
C LYS A 60 24.65 3.58 -4.76
N GLY A 61 24.47 3.94 -6.03
CA GLY A 61 25.54 4.40 -6.93
C GLY A 61 25.64 3.59 -8.22
N GLU A 62 26.68 3.87 -9.01
CA GLU A 62 26.92 3.18 -10.30
C GLU A 62 27.69 1.87 -10.09
N HIS A 63 27.21 0.79 -10.70
CA HIS A 63 27.82 -0.53 -10.74
C HIS A 63 28.06 -0.92 -12.20
N PHE A 64 29.33 -1.10 -12.57
CA PHE A 64 29.71 -1.43 -13.94
C PHE A 64 29.91 -2.94 -14.10
N LEU A 65 29.24 -3.53 -15.08
CA LEU A 65 29.31 -4.95 -15.40
C LEU A 65 30.00 -5.16 -16.75
N ASP A 66 31.27 -5.58 -16.70
CA ASP A 66 32.10 -5.95 -17.87
C ASP A 66 32.09 -7.46 -18.17
N ARG A 67 31.26 -8.21 -17.44
CA ARG A 67 31.13 -9.67 -17.48
C ARG A 67 29.73 -10.07 -17.08
N SER A 68 29.32 -11.28 -17.46
CA SER A 68 28.03 -11.80 -17.03
C SER A 68 28.07 -12.24 -15.58
N VAL A 69 27.01 -11.93 -14.83
CA VAL A 69 26.85 -12.26 -13.41
C VAL A 69 25.75 -13.29 -13.25
N VAL A 70 26.00 -14.36 -12.49
CA VAL A 70 25.03 -15.43 -12.23
C VAL A 70 24.83 -15.62 -10.72
N ILE A 71 23.58 -15.54 -10.27
CA ILE A 71 23.19 -15.81 -8.89
C ILE A 71 22.87 -17.31 -8.75
N GLU A 72 23.58 -17.98 -7.86
CA GLU A 72 23.58 -19.43 -7.68
C GLU A 72 23.59 -19.83 -6.19
N ASN A 73 23.44 -21.14 -5.92
CA ASN A 73 23.57 -21.73 -4.58
C ASN A 73 22.60 -21.14 -3.54
N GLY A 74 21.45 -20.69 -3.99
CA GLY A 74 20.42 -20.04 -3.19
C GLY A 74 20.80 -18.63 -2.71
N ALA A 75 21.80 -17.97 -3.29
CA ALA A 75 22.18 -16.62 -2.88
C ALA A 75 21.09 -15.58 -3.19
N THR A 76 21.08 -14.50 -2.41
CA THR A 76 20.29 -13.29 -2.66
C THR A 76 21.19 -12.16 -3.11
N LEU A 77 20.96 -11.62 -4.30
CA LEU A 77 21.49 -10.31 -4.69
C LEU A 77 20.48 -9.22 -4.29
N THR A 78 20.84 -8.37 -3.34
CA THR A 78 20.04 -7.20 -2.94
C THR A 78 20.59 -5.95 -3.60
N ILE A 79 19.79 -5.27 -4.41
CA ILE A 79 20.14 -4.02 -5.07
C ILE A 79 19.40 -2.90 -4.34
N LYS A 80 20.14 -1.97 -3.75
CA LYS A 80 19.57 -0.86 -2.97
C LYS A 80 19.00 0.21 -3.89
N LYS A 81 17.89 0.83 -3.45
CA LYS A 81 17.28 2.01 -4.09
C LYS A 81 18.32 3.06 -4.49
N GLY A 82 18.15 3.67 -5.66
CA GLY A 82 19.10 4.62 -6.25
C GLY A 82 20.37 4.02 -6.86
N ALA A 83 20.49 2.69 -6.95
CA ALA A 83 21.57 2.04 -7.70
C ALA A 83 21.35 2.11 -9.22
N LYS A 84 22.44 2.22 -9.97
CA LYS A 84 22.45 2.20 -11.44
C LYS A 84 23.42 1.13 -11.92
N ILE A 85 22.90 0.12 -12.59
CA ILE A 85 23.63 -1.06 -13.08
C ILE A 85 23.89 -0.83 -14.56
N ILE A 86 25.16 -0.70 -14.92
CA ILE A 86 25.64 -0.29 -16.24
C ILE A 86 26.37 -1.45 -16.89
N PHE A 87 25.78 -2.03 -17.92
CA PHE A 87 26.37 -3.11 -18.70
C PHE A 87 27.32 -2.56 -19.77
N GLN A 88 28.56 -3.06 -19.76
CA GLN A 88 29.63 -2.65 -20.66
C GLN A 88 30.08 -3.79 -21.57
N GLU A 89 30.79 -3.46 -22.65
CA GLU A 89 31.32 -4.46 -23.58
C GLU A 89 32.13 -5.52 -22.83
N SER A 90 31.72 -6.78 -22.98
CA SER A 90 32.36 -7.86 -22.26
C SER A 90 33.79 -8.09 -22.75
N VAL A 91 34.67 -8.52 -21.85
CA VAL A 91 36.02 -8.98 -22.19
C VAL A 91 36.00 -10.10 -23.26
N SER A 92 34.91 -10.88 -23.35
CA SER A 92 34.70 -11.92 -24.36
C SER A 92 34.15 -11.41 -25.70
N GLY A 93 33.69 -10.15 -25.78
CA GLY A 93 32.95 -9.59 -26.92
C GLY A 93 31.48 -10.04 -27.00
N GLU A 94 31.00 -10.80 -26.01
CA GLU A 94 29.60 -11.21 -25.90
C GLU A 94 28.77 -10.13 -25.18
N THR A 95 27.45 -10.12 -25.42
CA THR A 95 26.53 -9.25 -24.68
C THR A 95 26.42 -9.75 -23.23
N PRO A 96 26.72 -8.91 -22.22
CA PRO A 96 26.70 -9.30 -20.82
C PRO A 96 25.26 -9.52 -20.34
N TYR A 97 25.12 -10.37 -19.33
CA TYR A 97 23.83 -10.67 -18.74
C TYR A 97 23.91 -10.82 -17.22
N LEU A 98 22.77 -10.57 -16.55
CA LEU A 98 22.54 -10.86 -15.14
C LEU A 98 21.53 -12.00 -15.03
N ALA A 99 21.95 -13.16 -14.55
CA ALA A 99 21.12 -14.37 -14.53
C ALA A 99 20.83 -14.89 -13.12
N VAL A 100 19.63 -15.44 -12.91
CA VAL A 100 19.26 -16.19 -11.70
C VAL A 100 19.15 -17.67 -12.06
N GLY A 101 20.10 -18.50 -11.61
CA GLY A 101 20.13 -19.95 -11.88
C GLY A 101 19.67 -20.82 -10.71
N ASP A 102 20.03 -20.44 -9.48
CA ASP A 102 19.51 -20.99 -8.21
C ASP A 102 19.65 -19.90 -7.14
N GLY A 103 18.68 -18.99 -7.04
CA GLY A 103 18.84 -17.80 -6.19
C GLY A 103 17.70 -16.81 -6.34
N LYS A 104 17.93 -15.54 -5.98
CA LYS A 104 17.00 -14.44 -6.26
C LYS A 104 17.66 -13.08 -6.34
N ILE A 105 17.00 -12.17 -7.03
CA ILE A 105 17.32 -10.73 -7.01
C ILE A 105 16.23 -10.01 -6.21
N ILE A 106 16.61 -9.10 -5.31
CA ILE A 106 15.72 -8.16 -4.64
C ILE A 106 16.16 -6.75 -5.04
N ALA A 107 15.45 -6.15 -5.98
CA ALA A 107 15.64 -4.78 -6.45
C ALA A 107 14.43 -3.94 -6.04
N ASP A 108 14.46 -3.44 -4.80
CA ASP A 108 13.36 -2.69 -4.18
C ASP A 108 13.70 -1.19 -4.14
N GLY A 109 13.31 -0.48 -5.20
CA GLY A 109 13.45 0.96 -5.35
C GLY A 109 12.28 1.74 -4.73
N THR A 110 12.31 3.06 -4.91
CA THR A 110 11.18 3.95 -4.57
C THR A 110 10.90 4.89 -5.74
N SER A 111 9.75 5.57 -5.73
CA SER A 111 9.40 6.57 -6.75
C SER A 111 10.49 7.65 -6.90
N ASP A 112 11.09 8.09 -5.79
CA ASP A 112 12.17 9.08 -5.73
C ASP A 112 13.57 8.51 -5.99
N GLU A 113 13.84 7.28 -5.56
CA GLU A 113 15.14 6.61 -5.68
C GLU A 113 15.02 5.32 -6.48
N LYS A 114 14.70 5.44 -7.77
CA LYS A 114 14.60 4.29 -8.68
C LYS A 114 15.91 3.53 -8.81
N ILE A 115 15.81 2.24 -9.09
CA ILE A 115 16.94 1.41 -9.53
C ILE A 115 16.95 1.40 -11.05
N VAL A 116 18.12 1.59 -11.67
CA VAL A 116 18.24 1.68 -13.13
C VAL A 116 19.12 0.55 -13.65
N PHE A 117 18.65 -0.19 -14.65
CA PHE A 117 19.46 -1.10 -15.47
C PHE A 117 19.60 -0.52 -16.88
N THR A 118 20.84 -0.35 -17.33
CA THR A 118 21.14 0.28 -18.62
C THR A 118 22.41 -0.25 -19.25
N SER A 119 22.57 -0.12 -20.57
CA SER A 119 23.86 -0.30 -21.23
C SER A 119 24.70 0.98 -21.19
N GLU A 120 25.99 0.85 -21.43
CA GLU A 120 26.89 2.00 -21.59
C GLU A 120 26.40 2.97 -22.68
N GLU A 121 26.47 4.27 -22.40
CA GLU A 121 25.98 5.32 -23.29
C GLU A 121 26.70 5.28 -24.65
N GLY A 122 25.94 5.26 -25.74
CA GLY A 122 26.46 5.19 -27.11
C GLY A 122 26.93 3.79 -27.55
N SER A 123 26.63 2.76 -26.75
CA SER A 123 26.93 1.36 -27.07
C SER A 123 25.72 0.65 -27.70
N ASP A 124 25.95 -0.09 -28.80
CA ASP A 124 24.96 -0.98 -29.43
C ASP A 124 24.98 -2.40 -28.80
N LEU A 125 25.60 -2.56 -27.63
CA LEU A 125 25.85 -3.85 -26.99
C LEU A 125 24.57 -4.50 -26.45
N GLY A 126 23.70 -3.69 -25.83
CA GLY A 126 22.55 -4.16 -25.06
C GLY A 126 22.93 -4.91 -23.77
N PHE A 127 21.94 -5.49 -23.11
CA PHE A 127 22.12 -6.44 -22.01
C PHE A 127 20.89 -7.35 -21.86
N LEU A 128 21.03 -8.37 -21.02
CA LEU A 128 19.95 -9.28 -20.67
C LEU A 128 19.85 -9.49 -19.16
N ILE A 129 18.64 -9.48 -18.63
CA ILE A 129 18.33 -10.07 -17.31
C ILE A 129 17.62 -11.40 -17.55
N TRP A 130 18.15 -12.49 -17.01
CA TRP A 130 17.67 -13.84 -17.30
C TRP A 130 17.22 -14.60 -16.04
N PHE A 131 15.94 -14.99 -16.00
CA PHE A 131 15.42 -15.87 -14.95
C PHE A 131 15.42 -17.33 -15.44
N ALA A 132 16.35 -18.11 -14.92
CA ALA A 132 16.58 -19.51 -15.29
C ALA A 132 16.67 -20.39 -14.03
N ASP A 133 15.80 -20.14 -13.04
CA ASP A 133 15.83 -20.89 -11.79
C ASP A 133 15.08 -22.23 -11.93
N TYR A 134 15.85 -23.31 -12.03
CA TYR A 134 15.33 -24.68 -12.11
C TYR A 134 15.47 -25.45 -10.78
N SER A 135 15.87 -24.79 -9.69
CA SER A 135 16.14 -25.44 -8.41
C SER A 135 14.86 -25.80 -7.62
N LEU A 136 13.68 -25.45 -8.16
CA LEU A 136 12.36 -25.59 -7.53
C LEU A 136 12.26 -24.84 -6.19
N SER A 137 13.06 -23.79 -6.04
CA SER A 137 13.10 -22.89 -4.89
C SER A 137 11.77 -22.19 -4.66
N ASP A 138 11.46 -21.89 -3.40
CA ASP A 138 10.29 -21.09 -3.03
C ASP A 138 10.54 -19.59 -3.15
N LYS A 139 11.80 -19.18 -3.33
CA LYS A 139 12.26 -17.79 -3.46
C LYS A 139 11.63 -17.10 -4.66
N VAL A 140 11.36 -15.80 -4.48
CA VAL A 140 10.82 -14.93 -5.51
C VAL A 140 11.83 -13.82 -5.76
N SER A 141 12.21 -13.63 -7.01
CA SER A 141 12.91 -12.41 -7.42
C SER A 141 11.92 -11.27 -7.50
N PHE A 142 12.26 -10.12 -6.91
CA PHE A 142 11.35 -9.00 -6.72
C PHE A 142 11.97 -7.71 -7.26
N PHE A 143 11.21 -7.00 -8.09
CA PHE A 143 11.60 -5.74 -8.72
C PHE A 143 10.49 -4.72 -8.47
N ARG A 144 10.82 -3.60 -7.84
CA ARG A 144 9.89 -2.50 -7.56
C ARG A 144 10.57 -1.16 -7.87
N TYR A 145 9.87 -0.25 -8.57
CA TYR A 145 10.44 1.03 -9.00
C TYR A 145 11.79 0.89 -9.74
N VAL A 146 11.83 -0.08 -10.64
CA VAL A 146 12.99 -0.35 -11.50
C VAL A 146 12.76 0.27 -12.88
N GLU A 147 13.77 0.93 -13.42
CA GLU A 147 13.82 1.37 -14.81
C GLU A 147 14.78 0.49 -15.60
N ILE A 148 14.30 -0.09 -16.69
CA ILE A 148 15.07 -0.94 -17.61
C ILE A 148 15.05 -0.24 -18.96
N ASN A 149 16.22 0.27 -19.37
CA ASN A 149 16.37 1.00 -20.62
C ASN A 149 17.63 0.58 -21.38
N ASN A 150 17.65 0.75 -22.71
CA ASN A 150 18.75 0.29 -23.57
C ASN A 150 19.08 -1.22 -23.39
N GLY A 151 18.12 -2.01 -22.92
CA GLY A 151 18.23 -3.47 -22.77
C GLY A 151 17.90 -4.20 -24.05
N GLY A 152 18.27 -5.48 -24.11
CA GLY A 152 18.10 -6.31 -25.30
C GLY A 152 19.05 -5.94 -26.44
N LYS A 153 19.04 -6.73 -27.51
CA LYS A 153 19.88 -6.53 -28.70
C LYS A 153 19.21 -7.08 -29.95
N LYS A 154 19.20 -6.31 -31.03
CA LYS A 154 18.79 -6.77 -32.36
C LYS A 154 19.95 -7.44 -33.09
N TYR A 155 19.68 -8.53 -33.79
CA TYR A 155 20.70 -9.22 -34.60
C TYR A 155 20.53 -8.86 -36.08
N GLU A 156 21.63 -8.56 -36.78
CA GLU A 156 21.59 -8.21 -38.22
C GLU A 156 21.41 -9.45 -39.13
N GLU A 157 21.85 -10.64 -38.71
CA GLU A 157 21.59 -11.95 -39.33
C GLU A 157 21.65 -13.04 -38.24
N GLY A 158 20.55 -13.77 -38.00
CA GLY A 158 20.48 -15.02 -37.21
C GLY A 158 21.52 -15.18 -36.10
N GLY A 159 21.33 -14.48 -34.99
CA GLY A 159 22.27 -14.50 -33.87
C GLY A 159 22.32 -15.87 -33.19
N ILE A 160 23.50 -16.50 -33.18
CA ILE A 160 23.74 -17.70 -32.37
C ILE A 160 24.44 -17.24 -31.09
N PHE A 161 23.73 -17.27 -29.97
CA PHE A 161 24.37 -17.20 -28.66
C PHE A 161 24.89 -18.60 -28.31
N SER A 162 26.20 -18.80 -28.46
CA SER A 162 26.84 -20.02 -27.98
C SER A 162 27.34 -19.77 -26.56
N ASN A 163 26.74 -20.44 -25.57
CA ASN A 163 27.26 -20.48 -24.21
C ASN A 163 28.52 -21.38 -24.19
N ALA A 164 29.58 -20.95 -24.87
CA ALA A 164 30.75 -21.75 -25.19
C ALA A 164 31.74 -21.78 -24.02
N ASN A 165 31.30 -22.16 -22.82
CA ASN A 165 32.09 -22.77 -21.74
C ASN A 165 31.40 -22.76 -20.35
N SER A 166 30.09 -23.03 -20.24
CA SER A 166 29.50 -23.33 -18.92
C SER A 166 29.23 -24.84 -18.79
N GLY A 167 30.00 -25.54 -17.96
CA GLY A 167 29.80 -26.98 -17.69
C GLY A 167 28.52 -27.29 -16.89
N ILE A 168 27.65 -26.29 -16.70
CA ILE A 168 26.34 -26.41 -16.05
C ILE A 168 25.21 -26.26 -17.09
N TRP A 169 25.42 -25.48 -18.17
CA TRP A 169 24.41 -25.19 -19.20
C TRP A 169 24.94 -25.47 -20.62
N ASN A 170 24.92 -26.74 -21.02
CA ASN A 170 25.22 -27.13 -22.41
C ASN A 170 23.97 -27.01 -23.31
N SER A 171 23.35 -25.83 -23.35
CA SER A 171 22.26 -25.51 -24.27
C SER A 171 22.70 -24.40 -25.20
N ALA A 172 22.83 -24.70 -26.50
CA ALA A 172 22.78 -23.67 -27.53
C ALA A 172 21.33 -23.18 -27.58
N LEU A 173 21.08 -21.99 -27.05
CA LEU A 173 19.78 -21.34 -27.14
C LEU A 173 19.74 -20.58 -28.47
N ALA A 174 18.86 -21.02 -29.35
CA ALA A 174 18.49 -20.25 -30.53
C ALA A 174 17.46 -19.22 -30.07
N TRP A 175 17.84 -17.95 -30.06
CA TRP A 175 16.90 -16.86 -29.84
C TRP A 175 15.96 -16.78 -31.04
N SER A 176 14.91 -15.95 -30.97
CA SER A 176 14.25 -15.53 -32.19
C SER A 176 15.33 -15.09 -33.20
N ASP A 177 15.19 -15.48 -34.48
CA ASP A 177 16.17 -15.16 -35.52
C ASP A 177 16.41 -13.62 -35.67
N GLU A 178 15.62 -12.80 -34.96
CA GLU A 178 15.52 -11.35 -35.03
C GLU A 178 16.20 -10.59 -33.86
N GLY A 179 16.34 -11.18 -32.65
CA GLY A 179 16.92 -10.45 -31.50
C GLY A 179 16.77 -11.10 -30.12
N MET A 180 17.29 -10.40 -29.11
CA MET A 180 17.32 -10.73 -27.68
C MET A 180 16.55 -9.66 -26.86
N PRO A 181 15.62 -10.04 -25.96
CA PRO A 181 14.89 -9.11 -25.08
C PRO A 181 15.74 -8.52 -23.95
N ALA A 182 15.22 -7.49 -23.29
CA ALA A 182 15.81 -6.96 -22.06
C ALA A 182 15.66 -7.93 -20.87
N ILE A 183 14.52 -8.61 -20.76
CA ILE A 183 14.29 -9.72 -19.82
C ILE A 183 13.95 -11.01 -20.57
N MET A 184 14.66 -12.09 -20.26
CA MET A 184 14.28 -13.45 -20.61
C MET A 184 13.78 -14.18 -19.36
N TYR A 185 12.62 -14.81 -19.43
CA TYR A 185 12.08 -15.64 -18.37
C TYR A 185 11.89 -17.08 -18.86
N SER A 186 12.62 -18.01 -18.26
CA SER A 186 12.56 -19.44 -18.58
C SER A 186 12.01 -20.28 -17.43
N SER A 187 12.33 -19.94 -16.18
CA SER A 187 11.87 -20.65 -15.00
C SER A 187 12.08 -19.82 -13.73
N GLY A 188 11.47 -20.26 -12.62
CA GLY A 188 11.54 -19.61 -11.31
C GLY A 188 10.32 -18.76 -10.99
N LYS A 189 10.42 -17.94 -9.95
CA LYS A 189 9.40 -16.98 -9.55
C LYS A 189 9.95 -15.57 -9.66
N ALA A 190 9.30 -14.74 -10.45
CA ALA A 190 9.65 -13.34 -10.62
C ALA A 190 8.41 -12.46 -10.50
N HIS A 191 8.50 -11.44 -9.65
CA HIS A 191 7.49 -10.41 -9.48
C HIS A 191 8.10 -9.05 -9.79
N ILE A 192 7.50 -8.34 -10.74
CA ILE A 192 7.93 -7.02 -11.18
C ILE A 192 6.74 -6.09 -11.01
N GLU A 193 6.91 -5.05 -10.22
CA GLU A 193 5.88 -4.04 -9.97
C GLU A 193 6.40 -2.62 -10.09
N ASN A 194 5.50 -1.68 -10.36
CA ASN A 194 5.78 -0.25 -10.40
C ASN A 194 7.04 0.10 -11.23
N SER A 195 7.32 -0.65 -12.29
CA SER A 195 8.58 -0.57 -13.03
C SER A 195 8.36 -0.03 -14.44
N THR A 196 9.42 0.48 -15.06
CA THR A 196 9.37 1.08 -16.40
C THR A 196 10.33 0.35 -17.32
N PHE A 197 9.80 -0.09 -18.46
CA PHE A 197 10.55 -0.58 -19.60
C PHE A 197 10.48 0.49 -20.68
N ILE A 198 11.63 1.07 -21.05
CA ILE A 198 11.66 2.20 -21.96
C ILE A 198 12.89 2.17 -22.87
N ASP A 199 12.72 2.48 -24.15
CA ASP A 199 13.83 2.60 -25.12
C ASP A 199 14.73 1.34 -25.16
N ASN A 200 14.14 0.15 -25.01
CA ASN A 200 14.87 -1.11 -25.18
C ASN A 200 15.06 -1.43 -26.67
N ASN A 201 16.19 -2.08 -27.00
CA ASN A 201 16.67 -2.31 -28.35
C ASN A 201 15.96 -3.46 -29.09
N PHE A 202 15.04 -4.17 -28.42
CA PHE A 202 14.26 -5.26 -29.01
C PHE A 202 12.89 -5.37 -28.31
N ALA A 203 12.59 -6.51 -27.67
CA ALA A 203 11.43 -6.71 -26.82
C ALA A 203 11.77 -6.43 -25.35
N ASP A 204 10.80 -5.96 -24.56
CA ASP A 204 11.03 -5.74 -23.14
C ASP A 204 11.15 -7.07 -22.38
N ILE A 205 10.21 -7.99 -22.63
CA ILE A 205 10.17 -9.30 -21.98
C ILE A 205 9.85 -10.40 -22.99
N GLU A 206 10.65 -11.47 -22.97
CA GLU A 206 10.30 -12.75 -23.59
C GLU A 206 10.21 -13.83 -22.52
N ALA A 207 9.13 -14.61 -22.56
CA ALA A 207 8.94 -15.78 -21.72
C ALA A 207 8.99 -17.04 -22.58
N ASP A 208 10.03 -17.85 -22.39
CA ASP A 208 10.27 -19.11 -23.09
C ASP A 208 10.68 -20.18 -22.07
N GLY A 209 9.67 -20.83 -21.50
CA GLY A 209 9.81 -21.77 -20.39
C GLY A 209 8.90 -22.99 -20.54
N TYR A 210 9.30 -24.11 -19.96
CA TYR A 210 8.53 -25.36 -19.94
C TYR A 210 7.91 -25.61 -18.57
N PHE A 211 6.58 -25.64 -18.49
CA PHE A 211 5.83 -25.84 -17.24
C PHE A 211 5.22 -27.23 -17.14
N ASN A 212 5.40 -27.89 -16.01
CA ASN A 212 4.90 -29.22 -15.71
C ASN A 212 4.54 -29.34 -14.22
N GLN A 213 4.17 -30.54 -13.75
CA GLN A 213 3.76 -30.77 -12.37
C GLN A 213 4.84 -30.47 -11.31
N GLU A 214 6.13 -30.51 -11.67
CA GLU A 214 7.25 -30.26 -10.75
C GLU A 214 7.44 -28.76 -10.48
N ASN A 215 7.18 -27.90 -11.48
CA ASN A 215 7.39 -26.45 -11.39
C ASN A 215 6.08 -25.65 -11.50
N VAL A 216 4.96 -26.25 -11.09
CA VAL A 216 3.61 -25.66 -11.15
C VAL A 216 3.48 -24.30 -10.45
N ASN A 217 4.35 -24.02 -9.47
CA ASN A 217 4.37 -22.79 -8.69
C ASN A 217 5.29 -21.70 -9.27
N ASN A 218 5.97 -21.95 -10.38
CA ASN A 218 6.77 -20.94 -11.08
C ASN A 218 5.85 -19.97 -11.81
N PHE A 219 6.23 -18.69 -11.82
CA PHE A 219 5.50 -17.64 -12.50
C PHE A 219 6.39 -16.44 -12.81
N LEU A 220 5.97 -15.66 -13.80
CA LEU A 220 6.35 -14.27 -13.99
C LEU A 220 5.08 -13.42 -13.83
N GLU A 221 5.13 -12.46 -12.91
CA GLU A 221 4.05 -11.49 -12.69
C GLU A 221 4.60 -10.08 -12.91
N VAL A 222 3.97 -9.32 -13.80
CA VAL A 222 4.31 -7.92 -14.07
C VAL A 222 3.06 -7.07 -13.84
N VAL A 223 3.11 -6.20 -12.83
CA VAL A 223 1.95 -5.44 -12.34
C VAL A 223 2.26 -3.95 -12.31
N ASN A 224 1.26 -3.11 -12.57
CA ASN A 224 1.35 -1.65 -12.42
C ASN A 224 2.60 -1.00 -13.07
N SER A 225 3.07 -1.57 -14.19
CA SER A 225 4.33 -1.19 -14.84
C SER A 225 4.09 -0.55 -16.20
N ASN A 226 5.04 0.25 -16.67
CA ASN A 226 4.98 0.96 -17.96
C ASN A 226 5.85 0.26 -19.00
N PHE A 227 5.30 0.05 -20.20
CA PHE A 227 6.03 -0.37 -21.40
C PHE A 227 5.94 0.77 -22.44
N GLY A 228 7.07 1.24 -22.95
CA GLY A 228 7.09 2.35 -23.90
C GLY A 228 8.33 2.43 -24.79
N ASN A 229 8.16 2.99 -26.00
CA ASN A 229 9.23 3.40 -26.92
C ASN A 229 10.31 2.36 -27.29
N ASN A 230 10.05 1.06 -27.18
CA ASN A 230 10.99 0.05 -27.66
C ASN A 230 11.01 -0.05 -29.20
N GLU A 231 12.15 -0.42 -29.79
CA GLU A 231 12.39 -0.32 -31.25
C GLU A 231 11.38 -1.12 -32.10
N ASN A 232 10.91 -2.26 -31.59
CA ASN A 232 9.98 -3.15 -32.30
C ASN A 232 8.52 -3.04 -31.85
N GLY A 233 8.21 -2.19 -30.85
CA GLY A 233 6.86 -2.11 -30.30
C GLY A 233 6.42 -3.37 -29.56
N ILE A 234 7.32 -4.14 -28.95
CA ILE A 234 7.03 -5.44 -28.30
C ILE A 234 7.23 -5.35 -26.80
N ALA A 235 6.13 -5.34 -26.04
CA ALA A 235 6.18 -5.36 -24.57
C ALA A 235 6.47 -6.78 -24.06
N VAL A 236 5.62 -7.75 -24.44
CA VAL A 236 5.73 -9.12 -23.92
C VAL A 236 5.41 -10.14 -25.00
N VAL A 237 6.30 -11.12 -25.18
CA VAL A 237 6.03 -12.33 -25.97
C VAL A 237 6.13 -13.55 -25.06
N SER A 238 5.10 -14.40 -25.08
CA SER A 238 5.09 -15.62 -24.29
C SER A 238 4.98 -16.87 -25.15
N ASN A 239 6.11 -17.54 -25.35
CA ASN A 239 6.23 -18.78 -26.10
C ASN A 239 6.25 -20.02 -25.20
N ILE A 240 5.64 -19.93 -24.00
CA ILE A 240 5.76 -20.97 -22.99
C ILE A 240 5.17 -22.30 -23.47
N GLU A 241 5.87 -23.38 -23.18
CA GLU A 241 5.40 -24.75 -23.37
C GLU A 241 4.87 -25.29 -22.05
N CYS A 242 3.84 -26.14 -22.10
CA CYS A 242 3.18 -26.54 -20.86
C CYS A 242 2.46 -27.89 -20.92
N ASP A 243 2.70 -28.69 -19.88
CA ASP A 243 2.08 -29.99 -19.57
C ASP A 243 1.32 -29.88 -18.23
N LEU A 244 0.40 -28.90 -18.14
CA LEU A 244 -0.51 -28.67 -17.02
C LEU A 244 -1.95 -28.51 -17.52
N ASP A 245 -2.92 -28.63 -16.62
CA ASP A 245 -4.35 -28.41 -16.94
C ASP A 245 -4.61 -26.97 -17.44
N SER A 246 -3.83 -25.99 -16.96
CA SER A 246 -3.85 -24.62 -17.43
C SER A 246 -2.51 -23.92 -17.20
N CYS A 247 -2.12 -23.09 -18.17
CA CYS A 247 -0.82 -22.42 -18.23
C CYS A 247 -0.96 -20.90 -18.35
N LYS A 248 -2.20 -20.42 -18.53
CA LYS A 248 -2.54 -19.00 -18.69
C LYS A 248 -2.03 -18.17 -17.53
N ASP A 249 -1.98 -18.74 -16.32
CA ASP A 249 -1.59 -18.00 -15.13
C ASP A 249 -0.07 -18.02 -14.86
N LYS A 250 0.76 -18.61 -15.73
CA LYS A 250 2.22 -18.64 -15.52
C LYS A 250 2.88 -17.31 -15.84
N ILE A 251 2.36 -16.62 -16.85
CA ILE A 251 2.74 -15.24 -17.17
C ILE A 251 1.53 -14.36 -16.90
N ARG A 252 1.64 -13.45 -15.93
CA ARG A 252 0.54 -12.58 -15.50
C ARG A 252 0.88 -11.12 -15.73
N LEU A 253 0.02 -10.43 -16.45
CA LEU A 253 0.12 -9.00 -16.70
C LEU A 253 -1.12 -8.33 -16.11
N LYS A 254 -0.95 -7.35 -15.23
CA LYS A 254 -2.10 -6.68 -14.57
C LYS A 254 -1.88 -5.19 -14.42
N ASN A 255 -2.87 -4.40 -14.80
CA ASN A 255 -2.85 -2.94 -14.67
C ASN A 255 -1.58 -2.29 -15.24
N ASN A 256 -0.99 -2.84 -16.29
CA ASN A 256 0.19 -2.23 -16.94
C ASN A 256 -0.25 -1.12 -17.90
N TRP A 257 0.68 -0.22 -18.24
CA TRP A 257 0.51 0.81 -19.26
C TRP A 257 1.32 0.43 -20.49
N TYR A 258 0.73 0.50 -21.68
CA TYR A 258 1.34 0.05 -22.93
C TYR A 258 1.58 1.18 -23.94
N GLY A 259 1.51 2.45 -23.50
CA GLY A 259 1.66 3.61 -24.39
C GLY A 259 0.37 4.09 -25.06
N ASP A 260 -0.76 3.40 -24.86
CA ASP A 260 -2.07 3.77 -25.42
C ASP A 260 -3.21 3.47 -24.42
N GLU A 261 -4.18 4.38 -24.29
CA GLU A 261 -5.32 4.25 -23.37
C GLU A 261 -6.24 3.07 -23.71
N ASN A 262 -6.20 2.63 -24.97
CA ASN A 262 -6.93 1.47 -25.47
C ASN A 262 -6.17 0.15 -25.22
N GLY A 263 -4.99 0.20 -24.59
CA GLY A 263 -4.26 -0.97 -24.11
C GLY A 263 -3.21 -1.51 -25.10
N PRO A 264 -2.70 -2.72 -24.90
CA PRO A 264 -1.66 -3.30 -25.76
C PRO A 264 -2.21 -3.71 -27.12
N SER A 265 -1.37 -3.66 -28.16
CA SER A 265 -1.67 -4.29 -29.45
C SER A 265 -1.33 -5.79 -29.45
N GLY A 266 -1.46 -6.47 -30.60
CA GLY A 266 -1.07 -7.88 -30.75
C GLY A 266 -2.24 -8.86 -30.69
N GLU A 267 -1.95 -10.12 -30.36
CA GLU A 267 -2.92 -11.23 -30.44
C GLU A 267 -3.99 -11.20 -29.33
N ILE A 268 -3.72 -10.46 -28.25
CA ILE A 268 -4.54 -10.47 -27.04
C ILE A 268 -5.60 -9.35 -27.04
N SER A 269 -5.46 -8.33 -27.88
CA SER A 269 -6.42 -7.21 -27.97
C SER A 269 -7.00 -7.06 -29.38
N ASN A 270 -8.33 -7.14 -29.49
CA ASN A 270 -9.06 -6.98 -30.75
C ASN A 270 -9.25 -5.49 -31.08
N SER A 271 -8.40 -4.98 -31.99
CA SER A 271 -8.54 -3.79 -32.87
C SER A 271 -8.32 -2.36 -32.33
N GLU A 272 -7.58 -1.57 -33.13
CA GLU A 272 -7.30 -0.11 -33.11
C GLU A 272 -6.58 0.51 -31.89
N THR A 273 -5.53 -0.15 -31.37
CA THR A 273 -4.58 0.50 -30.43
C THR A 273 -3.20 0.67 -31.06
N GLN A 274 -2.48 1.73 -30.69
CA GLN A 274 -1.07 1.96 -31.01
C GLN A 274 -0.13 1.51 -29.87
N GLY A 275 -0.68 0.89 -28.82
CA GLY A 275 0.10 0.42 -27.69
C GLY A 275 1.08 -0.68 -28.05
N ALA A 276 2.12 -0.85 -27.23
CA ALA A 276 3.10 -1.92 -27.33
C ALA A 276 2.40 -3.29 -27.37
N SER A 277 2.91 -4.17 -28.21
CA SER A 277 2.30 -5.46 -28.51
C SER A 277 2.54 -6.48 -27.42
N VAL A 278 1.51 -7.29 -27.18
CA VAL A 278 1.53 -8.42 -26.27
C VAL A 278 0.99 -9.65 -27.02
N SER A 279 1.69 -10.78 -26.91
CA SER A 279 1.32 -12.02 -27.62
C SER A 279 1.69 -13.28 -26.84
N GLY A 280 1.08 -14.41 -27.22
CA GLY A 280 1.37 -15.71 -26.63
C GLY A 280 0.47 -16.14 -25.46
N GLU A 281 0.87 -17.21 -24.77
CA GLU A 281 0.08 -17.84 -23.71
C GLU A 281 0.29 -17.15 -22.35
N LEU A 282 -0.60 -16.23 -22.00
CA LEU A 282 -0.55 -15.47 -20.75
C LEU A 282 -1.93 -15.03 -20.24
N LEU A 283 -1.99 -14.53 -19.00
CA LEU A 283 -3.16 -13.93 -18.39
C LEU A 283 -2.99 -12.41 -18.34
N MET A 284 -3.88 -11.71 -19.03
CA MET A 284 -3.96 -10.25 -18.99
C MET A 284 -5.20 -9.84 -18.19
N ASP A 285 -4.99 -9.14 -17.07
CA ASP A 285 -6.02 -8.64 -16.17
C ASP A 285 -6.02 -7.09 -16.18
N GLY A 286 -6.66 -6.53 -17.22
CA GLY A 286 -6.79 -5.09 -17.40
C GLY A 286 -5.50 -4.35 -17.75
N TRP A 287 -5.64 -3.06 -18.02
CA TRP A 287 -4.55 -2.12 -18.28
C TRP A 287 -4.94 -0.73 -17.77
N ARG A 288 -3.93 0.09 -17.48
CA ARG A 288 -4.14 1.50 -17.10
C ARG A 288 -4.41 2.34 -18.34
N LYS A 289 -5.10 3.47 -18.16
CA LYS A 289 -5.38 4.44 -19.24
C LYS A 289 -4.35 5.57 -19.34
N ASN A 290 -3.42 5.62 -18.41
CA ASN A 290 -2.36 6.62 -18.36
C ASN A 290 -1.07 5.98 -17.81
N SER A 291 0.03 6.72 -17.87
CA SER A 291 1.37 6.26 -17.49
C SER A 291 1.73 6.45 -16.02
N LEU A 292 0.79 6.85 -15.15
CA LEU A 292 1.07 7.10 -13.73
C LEU A 292 1.41 5.80 -13.00
N ILE A 293 2.69 5.57 -12.74
CA ILE A 293 3.16 4.58 -11.77
C ILE A 293 3.10 5.20 -10.38
N ALA A 294 2.22 4.66 -9.55
CA ALA A 294 2.11 4.96 -8.13
C ALA A 294 1.51 3.75 -7.41
N ASP A 295 1.83 3.59 -6.14
CA ASP A 295 1.21 2.55 -5.32
C ASP A 295 -0.30 2.80 -5.16
N PRO A 296 -1.10 1.75 -4.90
CA PRO A 296 -2.48 1.94 -4.51
C PRO A 296 -2.58 2.80 -3.25
N VAL A 297 -3.50 3.76 -3.24
CA VAL A 297 -3.73 4.63 -2.09
C VAL A 297 -5.04 4.30 -1.40
N VAL A 298 -5.02 4.28 -0.07
CA VAL A 298 -6.20 4.09 0.80
C VAL A 298 -6.48 5.39 1.57
N ILE A 299 -7.66 5.97 1.36
CA ILE A 299 -8.13 7.15 2.11
C ILE A 299 -8.87 6.71 3.38
N VAL A 300 -8.38 7.18 4.53
CA VAL A 300 -8.92 6.93 5.87
C VAL A 300 -9.52 8.23 6.44
N PRO A 301 -10.85 8.32 6.53
CA PRO A 301 -11.51 9.53 7.01
C PRO A 301 -11.41 9.72 8.53
N GLY A 302 -11.72 10.93 8.98
CA GLY A 302 -11.80 11.30 10.39
C GLY A 302 -13.17 11.01 10.99
N ILE A 303 -13.37 11.47 12.23
CA ILE A 303 -14.67 11.41 12.89
C ILE A 303 -15.74 12.10 12.02
N THR A 304 -16.91 11.49 11.89
CA THR A 304 -18.01 11.95 11.00
C THR A 304 -17.74 11.92 9.49
N GLY A 305 -16.53 11.57 9.04
CA GLY A 305 -16.18 11.46 7.61
C GLY A 305 -16.67 10.18 6.92
N SER A 306 -17.62 9.47 7.52
CA SER A 306 -18.22 8.25 6.96
C SER A 306 -19.67 8.10 7.42
N ASN A 307 -20.53 7.65 6.53
CA ASN A 307 -21.92 7.31 6.87
C ASN A 307 -22.41 6.10 6.07
N GLN A 308 -23.40 5.40 6.63
CA GLN A 308 -24.07 4.32 5.92
C GLN A 308 -25.11 4.88 4.96
N PHE A 309 -25.03 4.46 3.70
CA PHE A 309 -26.04 4.71 2.68
C PHE A 309 -26.52 3.37 2.14
N LEU A 310 -27.81 3.06 2.32
CA LEU A 310 -28.42 1.78 1.92
C LEU A 310 -27.70 0.54 2.47
N GLY A 311 -27.15 0.63 3.69
CA GLY A 311 -26.45 -0.46 4.36
C GLY A 311 -24.97 -0.61 4.01
N GLU A 312 -24.44 0.25 3.13
CA GLU A 312 -23.02 0.30 2.77
C GLU A 312 -22.36 1.54 3.34
N TRP A 313 -21.14 1.40 3.87
CA TRP A 313 -20.34 2.54 4.31
C TRP A 313 -19.81 3.33 3.12
N LYS A 314 -20.04 4.65 3.14
CA LYS A 314 -19.59 5.61 2.12
C LYS A 314 -18.67 6.64 2.75
N LEU A 315 -17.67 7.08 1.98
CA LEU A 315 -16.80 8.21 2.33
C LEU A 315 -17.65 9.49 2.27
N ASP A 316 -17.74 10.17 3.42
CA ASP A 316 -18.46 11.44 3.65
C ASP A 316 -19.57 11.85 2.64
N PRO A 317 -20.71 11.13 2.59
CA PRO A 317 -21.79 11.45 1.66
C PRO A 317 -22.64 12.68 2.07
N ILE A 318 -22.28 13.38 3.16
CA ILE A 318 -23.09 14.48 3.72
C ILE A 318 -22.37 15.81 3.58
N THR A 319 -21.11 15.88 4.02
CA THR A 319 -20.35 17.13 4.03
C THR A 319 -19.37 17.26 2.87
N HIS A 320 -19.15 16.19 2.10
CA HIS A 320 -18.29 16.21 0.90
C HIS A 320 -16.86 16.70 1.17
N THR A 321 -16.36 16.49 2.39
CA THR A 321 -15.04 16.96 2.88
C THR A 321 -13.87 16.40 2.07
N TYR A 322 -14.06 15.23 1.43
CA TYR A 322 -13.02 14.50 0.73
C TYR A 322 -13.14 14.56 -0.80
N ASP A 323 -14.20 15.19 -1.32
CA ASP A 323 -14.52 15.14 -2.75
C ASP A 323 -13.40 15.79 -3.58
N ASP A 324 -12.96 17.00 -3.22
CA ASP A 324 -11.86 17.68 -3.93
C ASP A 324 -10.55 16.86 -3.92
N LEU A 325 -10.25 16.18 -2.81
CA LEU A 325 -9.09 15.29 -2.72
C LEU A 325 -9.22 14.11 -3.68
N VAL A 326 -10.38 13.46 -3.67
CA VAL A 326 -10.67 12.31 -4.53
C VAL A 326 -10.64 12.72 -6.00
N ASP A 327 -11.25 13.84 -6.35
CA ASP A 327 -11.36 14.33 -7.72
C ASP A 327 -10.01 14.79 -8.25
N SER A 328 -9.18 15.47 -7.43
CA SER A 328 -7.81 15.77 -7.82
C SER A 328 -6.97 14.53 -8.03
N LEU A 329 -7.03 13.52 -7.15
CA LEU A 329 -6.33 12.25 -7.39
C LEU A 329 -6.78 11.61 -8.72
N LYS A 330 -8.08 11.59 -9.00
CA LYS A 330 -8.64 11.07 -10.25
C LYS A 330 -8.16 11.84 -11.47
N THR A 331 -8.22 13.16 -11.42
CA THR A 331 -7.74 14.07 -12.49
C THR A 331 -6.25 13.85 -12.76
N ASN A 332 -5.45 13.60 -11.72
CA ASN A 332 -4.02 13.33 -11.83
C ASN A 332 -3.67 11.88 -12.19
N GLY A 333 -4.67 11.02 -12.47
CA GLY A 333 -4.47 9.71 -13.08
C GLY A 333 -4.73 8.50 -12.17
N TYR A 334 -5.15 8.70 -10.92
CA TYR A 334 -5.68 7.62 -10.10
C TYR A 334 -7.05 7.15 -10.61
N ILE A 335 -7.36 5.87 -10.41
CA ILE A 335 -8.58 5.22 -10.86
C ILE A 335 -9.18 4.46 -9.68
N GLU A 336 -10.40 4.83 -9.31
CA GLU A 336 -11.17 4.19 -8.25
C GLU A 336 -11.33 2.69 -8.51
N GLY A 337 -11.02 1.86 -7.51
CA GLY A 337 -11.05 0.40 -7.60
C GLY A 337 -9.86 -0.23 -8.34
N GLN A 338 -8.89 0.55 -8.82
CA GLN A 338 -7.62 0.02 -9.37
C GLN A 338 -6.43 0.42 -8.51
N ASN A 339 -6.25 1.72 -8.25
CA ASN A 339 -5.18 2.25 -7.40
C ASN A 339 -5.68 3.36 -6.46
N LEU A 340 -6.98 3.63 -6.41
CA LEU A 340 -7.61 4.52 -5.43
C LEU A 340 -8.71 3.78 -4.69
N PHE A 341 -8.55 3.69 -3.37
CA PHE A 341 -9.44 2.96 -2.48
C PHE A 341 -9.83 3.81 -1.29
N TYR A 342 -11.01 3.52 -0.74
CA TYR A 342 -11.55 4.20 0.43
C TYR A 342 -11.71 3.21 1.57
N PHE A 343 -11.54 3.70 2.79
CA PHE A 343 -11.84 2.95 4.01
C PHE A 343 -12.87 3.72 4.85
N PRO A 344 -14.14 3.81 4.42
CA PRO A 344 -15.18 4.34 5.29
C PRO A 344 -15.51 3.33 6.39
N TYR A 345 -15.65 3.82 7.63
CA TYR A 345 -15.82 2.97 8.82
C TYR A 345 -16.79 3.58 9.83
N ASP A 346 -17.19 2.77 10.82
CA ASP A 346 -17.95 3.25 11.96
C ASP A 346 -17.05 4.01 12.93
N TRP A 347 -16.90 5.30 12.70
CA TRP A 347 -16.08 6.21 13.50
C TRP A 347 -16.51 6.33 14.96
N ARG A 348 -17.65 5.76 15.37
CA ARG A 348 -18.10 5.72 16.77
C ARG A 348 -17.34 4.67 17.59
N LYS A 349 -16.71 3.69 16.93
CA LYS A 349 -16.01 2.58 17.57
C LYS A 349 -14.60 2.95 17.99
N ASN A 350 -14.08 2.18 18.95
CA ASN A 350 -12.69 2.24 19.41
C ASN A 350 -11.69 2.11 18.25
N ASN A 351 -10.71 3.00 18.20
CA ASN A 351 -9.76 3.14 17.10
C ASN A 351 -8.86 1.91 16.94
N ALA A 352 -8.44 1.27 18.04
CA ALA A 352 -7.66 0.03 18.01
C ALA A 352 -8.43 -1.13 17.35
N THR A 353 -9.74 -1.24 17.62
CA THR A 353 -10.61 -2.21 16.94
C THR A 353 -10.75 -1.88 15.46
N THR A 354 -10.93 -0.60 15.13
CA THR A 354 -11.03 -0.14 13.74
C THR A 354 -9.75 -0.41 12.95
N ALA A 355 -8.58 -0.34 13.59
CA ALA A 355 -7.30 -0.63 12.97
C ALA A 355 -7.22 -2.06 12.40
N HIS A 356 -7.85 -3.05 13.03
CA HIS A 356 -7.93 -4.40 12.46
C HIS A 356 -8.78 -4.48 11.18
N TYR A 357 -9.83 -3.66 11.07
CA TYR A 357 -10.58 -3.55 9.82
C TYR A 357 -9.77 -2.83 8.73
N LEU A 358 -8.96 -1.84 9.10
CA LEU A 358 -8.02 -1.19 8.18
C LEU A 358 -6.97 -2.19 7.68
N GLN A 359 -6.40 -3.02 8.57
CA GLN A 359 -5.52 -4.12 8.18
C GLN A 359 -6.17 -5.01 7.12
N SER A 360 -7.39 -5.50 7.39
CA SER A 360 -8.12 -6.35 6.44
C SER A 360 -8.39 -5.65 5.11
N LYS A 361 -8.65 -4.33 5.14
CA LYS A 361 -8.81 -3.53 3.92
C LYS A 361 -7.50 -3.45 3.14
N ILE A 362 -6.37 -3.16 3.78
CA ILE A 362 -5.05 -3.08 3.14
C ILE A 362 -4.67 -4.43 2.53
N GLU A 363 -4.83 -5.53 3.28
CA GLU A 363 -4.59 -6.89 2.78
C GLU A 363 -5.47 -7.21 1.56
N SER A 364 -6.74 -6.78 1.57
CA SER A 364 -7.63 -6.96 0.42
C SER A 364 -7.16 -6.16 -0.80
N VAL A 365 -6.68 -4.94 -0.61
CA VAL A 365 -6.15 -4.09 -1.69
C VAL A 365 -4.91 -4.73 -2.29
N ILE A 366 -3.94 -5.16 -1.49
CA ILE A 366 -2.73 -5.86 -1.94
C ILE A 366 -3.07 -7.11 -2.77
N VAL A 367 -4.03 -7.92 -2.31
CA VAL A 367 -4.46 -9.11 -3.04
C VAL A 367 -5.15 -8.75 -4.36
N GLU A 368 -5.99 -7.71 -4.35
CA GLU A 368 -6.73 -7.23 -5.51
C GLU A 368 -5.82 -6.59 -6.56
N THR A 369 -4.87 -5.74 -6.16
CA THR A 369 -3.98 -5.00 -7.06
C THR A 369 -2.75 -5.80 -7.49
N LYS A 370 -2.39 -6.84 -6.72
CA LYS A 370 -1.14 -7.60 -6.85
C LYS A 370 0.11 -6.77 -6.57
N THR A 371 -0.02 -5.58 -5.99
CA THR A 371 1.13 -4.78 -5.52
C THR A 371 1.55 -5.22 -4.13
N SER A 372 2.82 -5.06 -3.78
CA SER A 372 3.31 -5.43 -2.44
C SER A 372 2.91 -4.45 -1.34
N LYS A 373 2.80 -3.16 -1.69
CA LYS A 373 2.54 -2.06 -0.75
C LYS A 373 1.37 -1.18 -1.17
N VAL A 374 0.90 -0.39 -0.20
CA VAL A 374 -0.07 0.69 -0.37
C VAL A 374 0.42 1.97 0.33
N ASP A 375 -0.07 3.10 -0.15
CA ASP A 375 0.00 4.38 0.55
C ASP A 375 -1.29 4.62 1.36
N VAL A 376 -1.17 5.30 2.50
CA VAL A 376 -2.32 5.64 3.35
C VAL A 376 -2.42 7.14 3.54
N ILE A 377 -3.53 7.75 3.12
CA ILE A 377 -3.86 9.14 3.45
C ILE A 377 -4.89 9.12 4.57
N ALA A 378 -4.57 9.72 5.71
CA ALA A 378 -5.41 9.64 6.90
C ALA A 378 -5.70 11.03 7.47
N HIS A 379 -6.97 11.41 7.55
CA HIS A 379 -7.39 12.74 8.04
C HIS A 379 -7.87 12.68 9.49
N SER A 380 -7.48 13.66 10.31
CA SER A 380 -7.97 13.85 11.67
C SER A 380 -7.81 12.57 12.50
N MET A 381 -8.89 12.09 13.13
CA MET A 381 -8.92 10.81 13.87
C MET A 381 -8.53 9.59 13.02
N GLY A 382 -8.73 9.64 11.69
CA GLY A 382 -8.31 8.57 10.79
C GLY A 382 -6.79 8.33 10.85
N GLY A 383 -6.00 9.37 11.13
CA GLY A 383 -4.57 9.23 11.36
C GLY A 383 -4.24 8.39 12.60
N LEU A 384 -5.06 8.48 13.66
CA LEU A 384 -4.93 7.63 14.84
C LEU A 384 -5.30 6.18 14.56
N VAL A 385 -6.27 5.92 13.66
CA VAL A 385 -6.60 4.56 13.20
C VAL A 385 -5.44 3.95 12.41
N ALA A 386 -4.86 4.71 11.47
CA ALA A 386 -3.71 4.27 10.68
C ALA A 386 -2.48 4.00 11.57
N ARG A 387 -2.24 4.89 12.53
CA ARG A 387 -1.23 4.72 13.56
C ARG A 387 -1.44 3.48 14.40
N ALA A 388 -2.64 3.25 14.93
CA ALA A 388 -2.94 2.06 15.72
C ALA A 388 -2.72 0.75 14.93
N TYR A 389 -2.98 0.75 13.62
CA TYR A 389 -2.66 -0.38 12.74
C TYR A 389 -1.15 -0.70 12.73
N ILE A 390 -0.30 0.32 12.66
CA ILE A 390 1.17 0.16 12.64
C ILE A 390 1.72 -0.11 14.05
N GLU A 391 1.21 0.60 15.05
CA GLU A 391 1.83 0.72 16.36
C GLU A 391 1.33 -0.33 17.36
N GLU A 392 0.07 -0.76 17.30
CA GLU A 392 -0.53 -1.65 18.32
C GLU A 392 -0.69 -3.11 17.87
N ILE A 393 -0.87 -3.39 16.58
CA ILE A 393 -1.16 -4.74 16.11
C ILE A 393 0.13 -5.58 16.09
N GLU A 394 0.26 -6.49 17.05
CA GLU A 394 1.41 -7.40 17.11
C GLU A 394 1.44 -8.37 15.92
N GLY A 395 2.62 -8.50 15.30
CA GLY A 395 2.86 -9.47 14.23
C GLY A 395 2.23 -9.11 12.88
N CYS A 396 1.69 -7.91 12.72
CA CYS A 396 1.31 -7.41 11.39
C CYS A 396 2.55 -7.07 10.56
N ASP A 397 2.45 -7.28 9.25
CA ASP A 397 3.57 -7.10 8.31
C ASP A 397 3.60 -5.68 7.71
N TYR A 398 3.27 -4.67 8.53
CA TYR A 398 3.06 -3.29 8.07
C TYR A 398 4.28 -2.72 7.33
N GLU A 399 5.50 -3.11 7.72
CA GLU A 399 6.76 -2.68 7.08
C GLU A 399 6.85 -3.08 5.60
N ASN A 400 6.20 -4.20 5.25
CA ASN A 400 6.16 -4.74 3.90
C ASN A 400 4.86 -4.45 3.16
N THR A 401 3.83 -3.91 3.83
CA THR A 401 2.52 -3.61 3.22
C THR A 401 2.22 -2.11 3.14
N ILE A 402 2.87 -1.26 3.94
CA ILE A 402 2.78 0.20 3.86
C ILE A 402 4.06 0.75 3.25
N ASP A 403 3.92 1.58 2.22
CA ASP A 403 5.02 2.37 1.70
C ASP A 403 5.12 3.71 2.44
N GLN A 404 4.01 4.46 2.43
CA GLN A 404 3.93 5.77 3.07
C GLN A 404 2.65 5.96 3.87
N LEU A 405 2.76 6.70 4.98
CA LEU A 405 1.63 7.21 5.75
C LEU A 405 1.63 8.74 5.66
N ILE A 406 0.57 9.31 5.11
CA ILE A 406 0.33 10.76 5.05
C ILE A 406 -0.80 11.12 6.00
N THR A 407 -0.47 11.73 7.13
CA THR A 407 -1.47 12.21 8.11
C THR A 407 -1.83 13.67 7.87
N LEU A 408 -3.12 14.01 7.90
CA LEU A 408 -3.64 15.37 7.72
C LEU A 408 -4.32 15.82 9.02
N GLY A 409 -3.78 16.84 9.70
CA GLY A 409 -4.40 17.42 10.91
C GLY A 409 -4.62 16.41 12.03
N THR A 410 -3.82 15.34 12.12
CA THR A 410 -4.05 14.29 13.13
C THR A 410 -3.75 14.81 14.54
N PRO A 411 -4.65 14.62 15.51
CA PRO A 411 -4.42 15.02 16.90
C PRO A 411 -3.46 14.06 17.59
N GLN A 412 -2.16 14.14 17.27
CA GLN A 412 -1.15 13.16 17.72
C GLN A 412 -1.06 13.07 19.25
N LYS A 413 -1.43 14.13 19.98
CA LYS A 413 -1.55 14.16 21.45
C LYS A 413 -2.94 14.54 21.96
N GLY A 414 -3.95 14.45 21.10
CA GLY A 414 -5.35 14.76 21.40
C GLY A 414 -5.72 16.22 21.10
N SER A 415 -7.01 16.55 21.27
CA SER A 415 -7.56 17.89 21.08
C SER A 415 -8.35 18.32 22.33
N PRO A 416 -8.04 19.49 22.92
CA PRO A 416 -8.81 20.02 24.05
C PRO A 416 -10.29 20.22 23.74
N GLU A 417 -10.67 20.37 22.47
CA GLU A 417 -12.07 20.48 22.07
C GLU A 417 -12.89 19.21 22.40
N ALA A 418 -12.27 18.03 22.36
CA ALA A 418 -12.91 16.75 22.70
C ALA A 418 -13.41 16.72 24.15
N TYR A 419 -12.74 17.45 25.06
CA TYR A 419 -13.13 17.59 26.46
C TYR A 419 -14.57 18.09 26.62
N LEU A 420 -14.99 19.07 25.82
CA LEU A 420 -16.33 19.67 25.91
C LEU A 420 -17.43 18.66 25.54
N LYS A 421 -17.14 17.82 24.53
CA LYS A 421 -18.03 16.76 24.07
C LYS A 421 -18.11 15.63 25.10
N TRP A 422 -16.96 15.22 25.62
CA TRP A 422 -16.85 14.15 26.62
C TRP A 422 -17.47 14.48 27.99
N GLU A 423 -17.28 15.71 28.46
CA GLU A 423 -17.71 16.14 29.80
C GLU A 423 -19.15 16.63 29.87
N ALA A 424 -19.77 16.98 28.74
CA ALA A 424 -21.11 17.57 28.75
C ALA A 424 -21.96 17.33 27.50
N GLY A 425 -21.42 16.75 26.42
CA GLY A 425 -22.08 16.70 25.12
C GLY A 425 -22.20 18.09 24.47
N GLU A 426 -21.24 18.98 24.74
CA GLU A 426 -21.23 20.37 24.26
C GLU A 426 -20.00 20.62 23.36
N GLY A 427 -19.73 21.88 23.00
CA GLY A 427 -18.57 22.25 22.19
C GLY A 427 -18.73 21.90 20.71
N PHE A 428 -19.89 22.23 20.16
CA PHE A 428 -20.21 22.15 18.73
C PHE A 428 -20.48 23.59 18.23
N PHE A 429 -19.42 24.30 17.88
CA PHE A 429 -19.43 25.74 17.61
C PHE A 429 -19.59 26.07 16.12
N SER A 430 -19.10 25.23 15.21
CA SER A 430 -19.23 25.44 13.75
C SER A 430 -20.58 24.97 13.19
N MET A 431 -20.92 25.38 11.96
CA MET A 431 -22.16 24.93 11.30
C MET A 431 -22.16 23.41 11.08
N ASN A 432 -21.02 22.84 10.66
CA ASN A 432 -20.84 21.40 10.46
C ASN A 432 -20.93 20.64 11.79
N GLU A 433 -20.35 21.18 12.86
CA GLU A 433 -20.48 20.59 14.19
C GLU A 433 -21.93 20.66 14.71
N ASN A 434 -22.68 21.72 14.40
CA ASN A 434 -24.09 21.77 14.78
C ASN A 434 -24.92 20.71 14.04
N LEU A 435 -24.60 20.42 12.78
CA LEU A 435 -25.18 19.29 12.05
C LEU A 435 -24.82 17.96 12.72
N ALA A 436 -23.53 17.77 13.07
CA ALA A 436 -23.07 16.59 13.80
C ALA A 436 -23.79 16.45 15.16
N LYS A 437 -23.95 17.53 15.92
CA LYS A 437 -24.69 17.54 17.19
C LYS A 437 -26.12 17.11 17.00
N HIS A 438 -26.78 17.61 15.96
CA HIS A 438 -28.16 17.23 15.64
C HIS A 438 -28.26 15.75 15.27
N HIS A 439 -27.29 15.22 14.52
CA HIS A 439 -27.21 13.79 14.22
C HIS A 439 -26.98 12.96 15.50
N PHE A 440 -26.04 13.33 16.35
CA PHE A 440 -25.74 12.61 17.59
C PHE A 440 -26.93 12.61 18.55
N LYS A 441 -27.67 13.71 18.63
CA LYS A 441 -28.89 13.79 19.45
C LYS A 441 -29.96 12.82 18.97
N GLN A 442 -30.12 12.68 17.66
CA GLN A 442 -31.07 11.71 17.12
C GLN A 442 -30.64 10.28 17.40
N GLU A 443 -29.38 9.95 17.14
CA GLU A 443 -28.86 8.61 17.43
C GLU A 443 -29.00 8.27 18.92
N ALA A 444 -28.72 9.26 19.79
CA ALA A 444 -28.93 9.14 21.23
C ALA A 444 -30.40 8.81 21.54
N GLU A 445 -31.36 9.56 20.99
CA GLU A 445 -32.79 9.31 21.19
C GLU A 445 -33.23 7.92 20.67
N GLU A 446 -32.76 7.50 19.50
CA GLU A 446 -33.06 6.20 18.89
C GLU A 446 -32.51 5.03 19.71
N GLU A 447 -31.33 5.21 20.32
CA GLU A 447 -30.70 4.24 21.22
C GLU A 447 -31.22 4.33 22.66
N GLY A 448 -32.17 5.24 22.95
CA GLY A 448 -32.82 5.38 24.26
C GLY A 448 -32.04 6.19 25.30
N TYR A 449 -31.21 7.13 24.86
CA TYR A 449 -30.45 8.06 25.69
C TYR A 449 -31.12 9.44 25.75
N ASP A 450 -31.53 9.85 26.95
CA ASP A 450 -32.06 11.21 27.20
C ASP A 450 -30.95 12.26 27.41
N ASP A 451 -29.70 11.83 27.55
CA ASP A 451 -28.54 12.69 27.75
C ASP A 451 -27.42 12.37 26.75
N LEU A 452 -27.02 13.40 26.01
CA LEU A 452 -26.04 13.29 24.93
C LEU A 452 -24.63 12.94 25.45
N GLN A 453 -24.24 13.43 26.62
CA GLN A 453 -22.93 13.12 27.20
C GLN A 453 -22.84 11.61 27.49
N LYS A 454 -23.89 11.05 28.08
CA LYS A 454 -23.97 9.61 28.37
C LYS A 454 -23.92 8.79 27.07
N TYR A 455 -24.64 9.21 26.03
CA TYR A 455 -24.56 8.56 24.71
C TYR A 455 -23.13 8.58 24.17
N ILE A 456 -22.48 9.75 24.15
CA ILE A 456 -21.10 9.90 23.65
C ILE A 456 -20.16 8.96 24.41
N ARG A 457 -20.18 8.98 25.75
CA ARG A 457 -19.30 8.15 26.58
C ARG A 457 -19.52 6.65 26.41
N GLU A 458 -20.76 6.20 26.17
CA GLU A 458 -21.09 4.77 26.09
C GLU A 458 -21.07 4.20 24.66
N LYS A 459 -21.35 5.02 23.63
CA LYS A 459 -21.58 4.57 22.26
C LYS A 459 -20.60 5.14 21.24
N VAL A 460 -20.01 6.30 21.54
CA VAL A 460 -19.05 7.02 20.67
C VAL A 460 -17.68 7.08 21.37
N VAL A 461 -17.16 5.90 21.72
CA VAL A 461 -15.97 5.73 22.56
C VAL A 461 -14.76 6.47 21.99
N SER A 462 -14.68 6.59 20.66
CA SER A 462 -13.64 7.32 19.94
C SER A 462 -13.52 8.80 20.33
N VAL A 463 -14.57 9.44 20.86
CA VAL A 463 -14.46 10.82 21.38
C VAL A 463 -13.54 10.88 22.61
N GLY A 464 -13.55 9.84 23.45
CA GLY A 464 -12.63 9.73 24.57
C GLY A 464 -11.18 9.54 24.11
N GLU A 465 -10.99 8.86 22.98
CA GLU A 465 -9.69 8.60 22.37
C GLU A 465 -9.08 9.84 21.69
N LEU A 466 -9.85 10.93 21.59
CA LEU A 466 -9.39 12.24 21.13
C LEU A 466 -9.00 13.19 22.29
N LEU A 467 -9.20 12.79 23.55
CA LEU A 467 -8.85 13.62 24.70
C LEU A 467 -7.32 13.83 24.78
N PRO A 468 -6.84 15.00 25.23
CA PRO A 468 -5.41 15.21 25.34
C PRO A 468 -4.74 14.38 26.43
N GLU A 469 -3.51 13.95 26.16
CA GLU A 469 -2.62 13.28 27.13
C GLU A 469 -1.60 14.26 27.77
N TYR A 470 -1.91 15.55 27.77
CA TYR A 470 -1.05 16.62 28.30
C TYR A 470 -1.85 17.64 29.10
N ASP A 471 -1.17 18.64 29.67
CA ASP A 471 -1.79 19.64 30.53
C ASP A 471 -2.59 20.68 29.72
N TYR A 472 -3.92 20.69 29.85
CA TYR A 472 -4.79 21.68 29.18
C TYR A 472 -5.88 22.28 30.08
N LEU A 473 -6.06 21.79 31.31
CA LEU A 473 -7.02 22.32 32.28
C LEU A 473 -6.33 23.26 33.28
N PHE A 474 -6.89 24.45 33.46
CA PHE A 474 -6.38 25.47 34.38
C PHE A 474 -7.40 25.78 35.48
N ASP A 475 -7.06 25.47 36.73
CA ASP A 475 -7.92 25.75 37.89
C ASP A 475 -7.85 27.23 38.26
N ILE A 476 -8.98 27.94 38.10
CA ILE A 476 -9.07 29.35 38.46
C ILE A 476 -9.00 29.56 39.98
N SER A 477 -9.52 28.61 40.77
CA SER A 477 -9.52 28.71 42.24
C SER A 477 -8.11 28.70 42.82
N ASP A 478 -7.20 27.98 42.16
CA ASP A 478 -5.86 27.67 42.64
C ASP A 478 -4.76 28.39 41.82
N ASP A 479 -5.15 29.13 40.78
CA ASP A 479 -4.28 29.84 39.83
C ASP A 479 -3.16 28.95 39.27
N LYS A 480 -3.50 27.71 38.90
CA LYS A 480 -2.53 26.70 38.46
C LYS A 480 -3.05 25.85 37.31
N ILE A 481 -2.14 25.42 36.45
CA ILE A 481 -2.41 24.35 35.49
C ILE A 481 -2.44 23.01 36.22
N ARG A 482 -3.38 22.13 35.84
CA ARG A 482 -3.42 20.76 36.36
C ARG A 482 -2.43 19.89 35.60
N ASN A 483 -1.72 19.03 36.34
CA ASN A 483 -0.82 18.06 35.76
C ASN A 483 -1.57 16.77 35.41
N TYR A 484 -1.64 16.44 34.13
CA TYR A 484 -2.14 15.17 33.61
C TYR A 484 -1.39 13.99 34.26
N PRO A 485 -2.07 12.86 34.59
CA PRO A 485 -3.49 12.56 34.41
C PRO A 485 -4.39 12.95 35.61
N ASN A 486 -3.90 13.72 36.57
CA ASN A 486 -4.63 13.93 37.83
C ASN A 486 -5.83 14.86 37.65
N ASN A 487 -7.04 14.35 37.94
CA ASN A 487 -8.32 15.05 37.73
C ASN A 487 -8.55 15.45 36.27
N TYR A 488 -8.14 14.56 35.35
CA TYR A 488 -8.50 14.59 33.94
C TYR A 488 -9.34 13.36 33.59
N PRO A 489 -10.12 13.40 32.51
CA PRO A 489 -10.54 12.17 31.84
C PRO A 489 -9.29 11.54 31.18
N ALA A 490 -9.08 10.24 31.40
CA ALA A 490 -7.92 9.52 30.87
C ALA A 490 -8.11 9.14 29.39
N ASN A 491 -7.01 9.15 28.62
CA ASN A 491 -6.96 8.64 27.26
C ASN A 491 -5.96 7.47 27.16
N ASP A 492 -6.36 6.32 27.69
CA ASP A 492 -5.50 5.11 27.73
C ASP A 492 -5.02 4.69 26.33
N PHE A 493 -5.84 4.92 25.29
CA PHE A 493 -5.49 4.64 23.90
C PHE A 493 -4.31 5.49 23.44
N LEU A 494 -4.40 6.81 23.58
CA LEU A 494 -3.34 7.69 23.09
C LEU A 494 -2.07 7.61 23.94
N GLU A 495 -2.22 7.37 25.25
CA GLU A 495 -1.10 7.07 26.15
C GLU A 495 -0.32 5.82 25.73
N GLU A 496 -1.01 4.78 25.25
CA GLU A 496 -0.38 3.58 24.70
C GLU A 496 0.27 3.89 23.35
N LEU A 497 -0.47 4.54 22.45
CA LEU A 497 -0.01 4.85 21.09
C LEU A 497 1.26 5.71 21.08
N ASN A 498 1.38 6.67 22.00
CA ASN A 498 2.53 7.58 22.10
C ASN A 498 3.69 7.03 22.96
N ARG A 499 3.66 5.76 23.37
CA ARG A 499 4.84 5.14 24.00
C ARG A 499 6.01 5.08 23.02
N ILE A 500 7.22 5.32 23.53
CA ILE A 500 8.46 5.36 22.74
C ILE A 500 8.59 4.15 21.80
N GLY A 501 8.43 2.92 22.31
CA GLY A 501 8.56 1.71 21.48
C GLY A 501 7.44 1.49 20.45
N ASN A 502 6.30 2.17 20.60
CA ASN A 502 5.23 2.18 19.61
C ASN A 502 5.54 3.21 18.53
N VAL A 503 5.87 4.45 18.90
CA VAL A 503 6.25 5.51 17.94
C VAL A 503 7.48 5.15 17.12
N GLU A 504 8.46 4.44 17.68
CA GLU A 504 9.63 3.91 16.95
C GLU A 504 9.25 2.97 15.78
N LYS A 505 8.05 2.38 15.77
CA LYS A 505 7.57 1.55 14.66
C LYS A 505 7.27 2.36 13.40
N LEU A 506 6.91 3.65 13.55
CA LEU A 506 6.66 4.56 12.43
C LEU A 506 7.94 4.88 11.65
N GLU A 507 9.12 4.81 12.29
CA GLU A 507 10.42 5.05 11.64
C GLU A 507 10.77 4.02 10.54
N LYS A 508 10.00 2.94 10.43
CA LYS A 508 10.21 1.88 9.44
C LYS A 508 9.44 2.09 8.14
N ILE A 509 8.58 3.10 8.10
CA ILE A 509 7.83 3.53 6.91
C ILE A 509 8.09 5.01 6.67
N ASN A 510 7.73 5.56 5.51
CA ASN A 510 7.82 7.00 5.29
C ASN A 510 6.58 7.69 5.90
N HIS A 511 6.74 8.40 7.01
CA HIS A 511 5.65 9.15 7.65
C HIS A 511 5.74 10.64 7.31
N ILE A 512 4.72 11.14 6.59
CA ILE A 512 4.55 12.55 6.27
C ILE A 512 3.39 13.11 7.09
N ASN A 513 3.65 14.21 7.79
CA ASN A 513 2.67 14.87 8.64
C ASN A 513 2.31 16.24 8.07
N ILE A 514 1.11 16.36 7.51
CA ILE A 514 0.53 17.61 7.03
C ILE A 514 -0.28 18.24 8.16
N ILE A 515 0.13 19.44 8.56
CA ILE A 515 -0.35 20.16 9.73
C ILE A 515 -1.11 21.41 9.27
N GLY A 516 -2.35 21.55 9.70
CA GLY A 516 -3.07 22.82 9.56
C GLY A 516 -2.58 23.84 10.60
N LYS A 517 -2.32 25.06 10.13
CA LYS A 517 -1.96 26.19 10.99
C LYS A 517 -2.45 27.48 10.36
N LEU A 518 -3.49 28.09 10.94
CA LEU A 518 -3.93 29.40 10.47
C LEU A 518 -2.88 30.49 10.75
N GLU A 519 -2.52 31.25 9.74
CA GLU A 519 -1.57 32.35 9.89
C GLU A 519 -2.15 33.50 10.71
N ASN A 520 -1.35 34.05 11.63
CA ASN A 520 -1.64 35.26 12.40
C ASN A 520 -2.94 35.21 13.23
N THR A 521 -3.44 34.02 13.56
CA THR A 521 -4.64 33.84 14.38
C THR A 521 -4.44 32.77 15.45
N SER A 522 -4.93 33.05 16.65
CA SER A 522 -5.10 32.05 17.70
C SER A 522 -6.54 31.56 17.65
N SER A 523 -6.79 30.49 16.91
CA SER A 523 -8.13 29.97 16.63
C SER A 523 -8.44 28.65 17.33
N THR A 524 -7.44 27.98 17.89
CA THR A 524 -7.56 26.59 18.35
C THR A 524 -7.51 26.50 19.86
N ILE A 525 -8.45 25.79 20.48
CA ILE A 525 -8.49 25.67 21.95
C ILE A 525 -7.21 25.01 22.45
N SER A 526 -6.40 25.75 23.20
CA SER A 526 -5.14 25.26 23.77
C SER A 526 -5.21 25.07 25.28
N LYS A 527 -6.10 25.80 25.96
CA LYS A 527 -6.31 25.71 27.39
C LYS A 527 -7.76 26.00 27.76
N ILE A 528 -8.25 25.32 28.79
CA ILE A 528 -9.60 25.49 29.33
C ILE A 528 -9.49 25.91 30.79
N ARG A 529 -9.95 27.11 31.10
CA ARG A 529 -10.03 27.64 32.46
C ARG A 529 -11.27 27.09 33.13
N VAL A 530 -11.10 26.27 34.16
CA VAL A 530 -12.16 25.49 34.81
C VAL A 530 -12.49 25.97 36.21
N VAL A 531 -13.76 25.79 36.57
CA VAL A 531 -14.37 25.99 37.89
C VAL A 531 -15.17 24.73 38.30
N ASP A 532 -15.62 24.68 39.56
CA ASP A 532 -16.55 23.65 40.01
C ASP A 532 -17.82 23.65 39.15
N SER A 533 -18.30 22.45 38.82
CA SER A 533 -19.49 22.31 37.97
C SER A 533 -20.74 22.88 38.64
N ALA A 534 -21.44 23.76 37.93
CA ALA A 534 -22.76 24.25 38.31
C ALA A 534 -23.89 23.38 37.74
N VAL A 535 -23.57 22.39 36.89
CA VAL A 535 -24.54 21.56 36.18
C VAL A 535 -24.47 20.13 36.70
N SER A 536 -25.58 19.67 37.29
CA SER A 536 -25.65 18.33 37.87
C SER A 536 -25.37 17.24 36.83
N GLY A 537 -24.43 16.35 37.13
CA GLY A 537 -24.08 15.21 36.28
C GLY A 537 -23.15 15.53 35.10
N LYS A 538 -22.69 16.77 34.94
CA LYS A 538 -21.78 17.21 33.87
C LYS A 538 -20.51 17.83 34.44
N TRP A 539 -19.47 17.89 33.61
CA TRP A 539 -18.20 18.54 33.96
C TRP A 539 -17.57 17.95 35.23
N GLU A 540 -17.48 16.62 35.28
CA GLU A 540 -16.90 15.86 36.39
C GLU A 540 -15.46 16.29 36.67
N ASN A 541 -14.73 16.66 35.61
CA ASN A 541 -13.37 17.18 35.69
C ASN A 541 -13.31 18.71 35.61
N GLY A 542 -14.41 19.43 35.80
CA GLY A 542 -14.42 20.89 35.88
C GLY A 542 -15.09 21.56 34.69
N MET A 543 -15.93 22.55 34.97
CA MET A 543 -16.70 23.27 33.97
C MET A 543 -15.89 24.48 33.47
N PRO A 544 -15.80 24.73 32.15
CA PRO A 544 -15.21 25.96 31.66
C PRO A 544 -15.91 27.18 32.28
N GLU A 545 -15.14 28.17 32.72
CA GLU A 545 -15.69 29.36 33.36
C GLU A 545 -16.66 30.10 32.41
N ASN A 546 -17.86 30.42 32.90
CA ASN A 546 -18.90 31.10 32.11
C ASN A 546 -19.28 30.36 30.81
N PHE A 547 -19.17 29.03 30.76
CA PHE A 547 -19.37 28.26 29.53
C PHE A 547 -20.71 28.54 28.80
N TYR A 548 -21.80 28.71 29.55
CA TYR A 548 -23.14 28.95 29.00
C TYR A 548 -23.47 30.44 28.78
N ASP A 549 -22.49 31.33 28.91
CA ASP A 549 -22.63 32.75 28.57
C ASP A 549 -21.91 33.04 27.25
N ASP A 550 -22.70 33.09 26.17
CA ASP A 550 -22.29 33.36 24.80
C ASP A 550 -21.61 34.72 24.60
N SER A 551 -21.70 35.63 25.59
CA SER A 551 -21.02 36.94 25.56
C SER A 551 -19.57 36.89 26.05
N THR A 552 -19.12 35.74 26.55
CA THR A 552 -17.78 35.52 27.11
C THR A 552 -16.93 34.62 26.22
N SER A 553 -15.66 34.42 26.58
CA SER A 553 -14.81 33.40 25.93
C SER A 553 -15.18 31.96 26.33
N ARG A 554 -16.22 31.77 27.16
CA ARG A 554 -16.65 30.46 27.70
C ARG A 554 -15.54 29.72 28.44
N GLY A 555 -14.57 30.44 29.00
CA GLY A 555 -13.43 29.84 29.70
C GLY A 555 -12.40 29.21 28.76
N LEU A 556 -12.53 29.42 27.45
CA LEU A 556 -11.63 28.88 26.43
C LEU A 556 -10.51 29.88 26.14
N GLU A 557 -9.27 29.40 26.12
CA GLU A 557 -8.10 30.12 25.63
C GLU A 557 -7.62 29.47 24.33
N PHE A 558 -7.31 30.31 23.35
CA PHE A 558 -6.96 29.88 22.00
C PHE A 558 -5.46 30.09 21.73
N GLY A 559 -4.86 29.14 21.02
CA GLY A 559 -3.49 29.16 20.52
C GLY A 559 -3.42 28.84 19.03
N GLU A 560 -2.20 28.58 18.55
CA GLU A 560 -1.95 28.17 17.16
C GLU A 560 -2.46 26.75 16.90
N GLY A 561 -2.99 26.53 15.69
CA GLY A 561 -3.51 25.25 15.23
C GLY A 561 -4.45 25.42 14.03
N ASP A 562 -5.29 24.43 13.79
CA ASP A 562 -6.22 24.34 12.65
C ASP A 562 -7.70 24.55 13.03
N GLU A 563 -7.97 25.23 14.15
CA GLU A 563 -9.27 25.38 14.81
C GLU A 563 -9.69 24.18 15.68
N THR A 564 -9.16 22.98 15.44
CA THR A 564 -9.48 21.76 16.21
C THR A 564 -8.27 21.21 16.96
N VAL A 565 -7.13 21.06 16.30
CA VAL A 565 -5.92 20.43 16.80
C VAL A 565 -4.84 21.48 17.06
N PRO A 566 -4.42 21.67 18.33
CA PRO A 566 -3.34 22.59 18.65
C PRO A 566 -2.02 22.18 17.97
N LEU A 567 -1.21 23.16 17.60
CA LEU A 567 0.06 22.92 16.91
C LEU A 567 1.00 21.98 17.70
N GLU A 568 1.03 22.09 19.03
CA GLU A 568 1.83 21.22 19.90
C GLU A 568 1.36 19.76 19.86
N SER A 569 0.05 19.54 19.68
CA SER A 569 -0.51 18.20 19.49
C SER A 569 -0.23 17.68 18.10
N ALA A 570 -0.43 18.47 17.05
CA ALA A 570 -0.17 18.07 15.67
C ALA A 570 1.32 17.69 15.43
N LYS A 571 2.25 18.34 16.13
CA LYS A 571 3.70 18.06 16.13
C LYS A 571 4.15 17.10 17.23
N GLY A 572 3.20 16.41 17.87
CA GLY A 572 3.45 15.65 19.08
C GLY A 572 4.38 14.44 18.92
N ILE A 573 4.52 13.93 17.69
CA ILE A 573 5.38 12.80 17.32
C ILE A 573 6.35 13.20 16.21
N ILE A 574 7.39 12.39 16.04
CA ILE A 574 8.38 12.56 14.96
C ILE A 574 7.78 11.99 13.67
N ALA A 575 7.98 12.72 12.57
CA ALA A 575 7.64 12.32 11.22
C ALA A 575 8.87 12.58 10.33
N ASP A 576 9.06 11.82 9.25
CA ASP A 576 10.13 12.04 8.28
C ASP A 576 10.03 13.42 7.64
N LYS A 577 8.80 13.90 7.44
CA LYS A 577 8.50 15.22 6.89
C LYS A 577 7.31 15.87 7.57
N ASN A 578 7.44 17.15 7.91
CA ASN A 578 6.33 17.98 8.37
C ASN A 578 6.04 19.06 7.32
N ILE A 579 4.78 19.18 6.91
CA ILE A 579 4.30 20.20 5.96
C ILE A 579 3.25 21.03 6.66
N GLU A 580 3.48 22.33 6.86
CA GLU A 580 2.50 23.24 7.45
C GLU A 580 1.69 23.93 6.34
N LEU A 581 0.37 23.87 6.44
CA LEU A 581 -0.56 24.51 5.50
C LEU A 581 -1.44 25.53 6.25
N ASN A 582 -1.62 26.70 5.64
CA ASN A 582 -2.57 27.70 6.12
C ASN A 582 -4.01 27.27 5.79
N SER A 583 -4.59 26.43 6.65
CA SER A 583 -5.90 25.81 6.46
C SER A 583 -6.55 25.51 7.80
N ILE A 584 -7.88 25.56 7.82
CA ILE A 584 -8.70 25.02 8.92
C ILE A 584 -8.77 23.50 8.82
N HIS A 585 -9.08 22.85 9.93
CA HIS A 585 -9.07 21.39 10.05
C HIS A 585 -9.90 20.70 8.97
N SER A 586 -11.15 21.14 8.77
CA SER A 586 -12.05 20.52 7.79
C SER A 586 -11.65 20.77 6.33
N GLU A 587 -10.83 21.77 6.04
CA GLU A 587 -10.39 22.06 4.67
C GLU A 587 -9.05 21.40 4.32
N LEU A 588 -8.40 20.71 5.26
CA LEU A 588 -7.11 20.10 5.02
C LEU A 588 -7.11 19.11 3.85
N PRO A 589 -8.09 18.19 3.70
CA PRO A 589 -8.14 17.30 2.53
C PRO A 589 -8.16 18.07 1.20
N THR A 590 -8.94 19.14 1.12
CA THR A 590 -8.97 20.04 -0.05
C THR A 590 -7.65 20.77 -0.22
N LYS A 591 -7.13 21.46 0.80
CA LYS A 591 -5.94 22.32 0.66
C LYS A 591 -4.64 21.54 0.47
N ALA A 592 -4.59 20.27 0.89
CA ALA A 592 -3.40 19.43 0.81
C ALA A 592 -3.27 18.64 -0.50
N GLN A 593 -4.26 18.66 -1.39
CA GLN A 593 -4.32 17.88 -2.65
C GLN A 593 -2.98 17.72 -3.36
N CYS A 594 -2.34 18.83 -3.74
CA CYS A 594 -1.12 18.79 -4.53
C CYS A 594 0.13 18.44 -3.73
N GLU A 595 0.15 18.72 -2.43
CA GLU A 595 1.23 18.21 -1.58
C GLU A 595 1.12 16.69 -1.48
N ILE A 596 -0.08 16.17 -1.19
CA ILE A 596 -0.35 14.72 -1.16
C ILE A 596 0.07 14.07 -2.49
N PHE A 597 -0.38 14.60 -3.63
CA PHE A 597 -0.04 14.02 -4.93
C PHE A 597 1.47 13.99 -5.21
N ARG A 598 2.19 15.05 -4.83
CA ARG A 598 3.66 15.11 -4.96
C ARG A 598 4.34 14.04 -4.11
N GLU A 599 3.92 13.86 -2.87
CA GLU A 599 4.52 12.85 -2.00
C GLU A 599 4.21 11.41 -2.45
N LEU A 600 3.00 11.16 -2.97
CA LEU A 600 2.64 9.83 -3.48
C LEU A 600 3.42 9.45 -4.74
N THR A 601 3.78 10.42 -5.59
CA THR A 601 4.20 10.14 -6.98
C THR A 601 5.58 10.67 -7.36
N GLY A 602 6.16 11.56 -6.56
CA GLY A 602 7.36 12.34 -6.88
C GLY A 602 7.16 13.39 -7.99
N LYS A 603 5.97 13.49 -8.59
CA LYS A 603 5.68 14.44 -9.69
C LYS A 603 5.43 15.84 -9.15
N GLN A 604 6.06 16.85 -9.75
CA GLN A 604 5.92 18.25 -9.34
C GLN A 604 4.62 18.91 -9.81
N GLU A 605 4.20 18.56 -11.03
CA GLU A 605 2.95 19.04 -11.62
C GLU A 605 1.77 18.31 -11.00
N CYS A 606 0.75 19.07 -10.62
CA CYS A 606 -0.49 18.58 -10.03
C CYS A 606 -1.63 19.46 -10.52
N ASP A 607 -2.67 18.82 -11.04
CA ASP A 607 -3.94 19.45 -11.34
C ASP A 607 -4.77 19.54 -10.05
N TYR A 608 -4.98 20.76 -9.58
CA TYR A 608 -5.76 21.06 -8.38
C TYR A 608 -7.25 21.13 -8.74
N ASP A 609 -8.09 20.46 -7.96
CA ASP A 609 -9.54 20.51 -8.10
C ASP A 609 -10.15 21.34 -6.96
N GLU A 610 -10.93 22.36 -7.30
CA GLU A 610 -11.62 23.19 -6.30
C GLU A 610 -13.02 23.47 -6.81
N ASP A 611 -13.89 22.47 -6.65
CA ASP A 611 -15.29 22.67 -6.90
C ASP A 611 -15.92 23.40 -5.70
N ILE A 612 -16.74 24.41 -6.00
CA ILE A 612 -17.49 25.11 -4.95
C ILE A 612 -18.64 24.19 -4.53
N HIS A 613 -18.39 23.37 -3.52
CA HIS A 613 -19.41 22.55 -2.88
C HIS A 613 -20.35 23.44 -2.07
N PHE A 614 -21.38 23.99 -2.71
CA PHE A 614 -22.48 24.64 -2.01
C PHE A 614 -23.32 23.57 -1.30
N VAL A 615 -22.98 23.28 -0.04
CA VAL A 615 -23.82 22.39 0.77
C VAL A 615 -25.05 23.17 1.26
N ASN A 616 -26.04 23.36 0.38
CA ASN A 616 -27.37 23.76 0.79
C ASN A 616 -28.06 22.55 1.43
N ILE A 617 -27.83 22.35 2.72
CA ILE A 617 -28.37 21.19 3.44
C ILE A 617 -29.83 21.43 3.77
N LEU A 618 -30.68 20.54 3.26
CA LEU A 618 -32.08 20.42 3.67
C LEU A 618 -32.25 19.08 4.38
N LEU A 619 -32.23 19.12 5.72
CA LEU A 619 -32.29 17.94 6.55
C LEU A 619 -33.72 17.63 6.99
N PHE A 620 -34.17 16.39 6.76
CA PHE A 620 -35.42 15.86 7.30
C PHE A 620 -35.17 14.52 7.96
N ASN A 621 -35.69 14.33 9.17
CA ASN A 621 -35.66 13.04 9.83
C ASN A 621 -36.98 12.33 9.61
N VAL A 622 -36.92 11.08 9.16
CA VAL A 622 -38.08 10.33 8.69
C VAL A 622 -38.31 9.12 9.59
N PHE A 623 -39.18 9.27 10.59
CA PHE A 623 -39.37 8.29 11.67
C PHE A 623 -40.56 7.33 11.45
N SER A 624 -40.92 7.06 10.19
CA SER A 624 -42.02 6.17 9.78
C SER A 624 -41.63 5.52 8.44
N PRO A 625 -42.12 4.32 8.09
CA PRO A 625 -41.91 3.77 6.74
C PRO A 625 -42.69 4.63 5.73
N VAL A 626 -42.08 5.75 5.36
CA VAL A 626 -42.58 6.68 4.35
C VAL A 626 -41.49 6.85 3.32
N ASP A 627 -41.90 6.71 2.06
CA ASP A 627 -41.02 6.94 0.94
C ASP A 627 -41.00 8.44 0.65
N LEU A 628 -39.80 9.03 0.63
CA LEU A 628 -39.61 10.45 0.40
C LEU A 628 -39.01 10.67 -0.99
N GLN A 629 -39.56 11.64 -1.72
CA GLN A 629 -39.04 12.10 -3.00
C GLN A 629 -39.01 13.62 -2.97
N ILE A 630 -37.84 14.19 -3.19
CA ILE A 630 -37.63 15.63 -3.32
C ILE A 630 -37.59 15.93 -4.81
N THR A 631 -38.40 16.88 -5.26
CA THR A 631 -38.43 17.33 -6.66
C THR A 631 -37.96 18.76 -6.73
N ALA A 632 -36.87 19.00 -7.46
CA ALA A 632 -36.35 20.33 -7.73
C ALA A 632 -37.27 21.09 -8.71
N PRO A 633 -37.23 22.44 -8.74
CA PRO A 633 -38.05 23.24 -9.66
C PRO A 633 -37.85 22.92 -11.15
N ASP A 634 -36.69 22.37 -11.53
CA ASP A 634 -36.36 21.92 -12.88
C ASP A 634 -36.88 20.51 -13.21
N GLY A 635 -37.56 19.86 -12.25
CA GLY A 635 -38.13 18.52 -12.39
C GLY A 635 -37.16 17.38 -12.07
N LYS A 636 -35.90 17.66 -11.69
CA LYS A 636 -35.00 16.63 -11.16
C LYS A 636 -35.54 16.09 -9.84
N ARG A 637 -35.36 14.79 -9.61
CA ARG A 637 -35.93 14.08 -8.46
C ARG A 637 -34.82 13.29 -7.76
N ILE A 638 -34.78 13.39 -6.44
CA ILE A 638 -33.93 12.57 -5.57
C ILE A 638 -34.81 11.86 -4.52
N GLY A 639 -34.41 10.68 -4.08
CA GLY A 639 -35.21 9.81 -3.22
C GLY A 639 -35.97 8.75 -4.01
N LYS A 640 -36.97 8.10 -3.42
CA LYS A 640 -37.60 6.93 -4.05
C LYS A 640 -38.45 7.33 -5.26
N ASP A 641 -38.23 6.67 -6.41
CA ASP A 641 -39.15 6.74 -7.54
C ASP A 641 -40.41 5.95 -7.18
N PHE A 642 -41.52 6.66 -7.02
CA PHE A 642 -42.81 6.03 -6.68
C PHE A 642 -43.39 5.15 -7.79
N ALA A 643 -42.86 5.22 -9.02
CA ALA A 643 -43.29 4.38 -10.13
C ALA A 643 -42.49 3.06 -10.22
N THR A 644 -41.17 3.12 -10.06
CA THR A 644 -40.29 1.93 -10.18
C THR A 644 -39.94 1.30 -8.83
N GLY A 645 -40.04 2.07 -7.75
CA GLY A 645 -39.57 1.70 -6.41
C GLY A 645 -38.06 1.84 -6.23
N GLU A 646 -37.32 2.25 -7.27
CA GLU A 646 -35.87 2.48 -7.23
C GLU A 646 -35.54 3.80 -6.51
N ILE A 647 -34.29 3.97 -6.07
CA ILE A 647 -33.82 5.23 -5.51
C ILE A 647 -33.24 6.07 -6.65
N LEU A 648 -33.75 7.30 -6.79
CA LEU A 648 -33.21 8.33 -7.68
C LEU A 648 -32.13 9.10 -6.93
N ASN A 649 -30.96 9.27 -7.55
CA ASN A 649 -29.85 10.09 -7.04
C ASN A 649 -29.71 11.36 -7.88
#